data_AF-A0A3M4NXR5-F1
#
_entry.id   AF-A0A3M4NXR5-F1
#
_cell.length_a   1.000
_cell.length_b   1.000
_cell.length_c   1.000
_cell.angle_alpha   90.00
_cell.angle_beta   90.00
_cell.angle_gamma   90.00
#
_symmetry.space_group_name_H-M   'P 1'
#
loop_
_entity.id
_entity.type
_entity.pdbx_description
1 polymer ?
#
loop_
_entity_poly.entity_id
_entity_poly.type
_entity_poly.pdbx_seq_one_letter_code
_entity_poly.pdbx_strand_id
1 'polypeptide(L)'
;MQGQPLRYTHSGGNEKGVSLMALDFPAPKVPGLQQPGNYLDLDQLGSADLLTWIDYPGIKNGDLFMPNWRGCGALGEVDDYVNDLIEVAGLQPEGMPLMIKNPLLMRLDKGWVFYSYTVDGSVEESRRLFFYVGKRPPTAAGLGVPQCKESHDLKLDPGLLWDLNEVSIVTPPYLAMREGDRVTLTLDRYFEDGSSLYPLVESRLLTGNEVGQPLRWPITAGEFLIIENGVALMSYRIEYADSTLITDSVPQSLAIVAPLAKLLPPLRIKDFNGGSLDPEAFPGGITLLIDPFGMQIDDDVVVYISSGNLLVQTLRADISNLDSGVLQFSLAKTWLCANNGKEIELVYQYARPGHAASSLPRKVMLSLPLDLPVPIVDDAEIESSEEWGVEGYIYASWLQNGVKIRIPDGAFIGDDSTVQMHWEGNTSTGSFIADPSPDDPRLFIIPSTAVPANMGKWVEVYYKVVSLSQSGTSPVFKLEVRGLVGVWPVIQIMRPRITDTLLYLDRVPSEGAGLDLASWAYMAPGQRVRIKAIGLSQSGSPQAVGLRTGAAEPLSEAEYQARQVSVIIPKDFLESLQRNELTNTVAVEVSFDDGATYTLFPSIAFIVLDGHSLQAGGVAQDATATGMIPHMQGRNPMANNTLNHLTEWMKDPANNVMWGWDSIAAMARGEVNNLLLQEYVARFSSDTCLKPVSGEVILSDGFKECIHNFILDAPRLAFSNDNLGQSHATLTCSILGGTQLTMKNNVDNWEAYRVIHIDALQGPKLTLDLALERVPGNIESDGRVRLDLKDSDNFILTFAADRADRALGGDFFKALFNDLPDDERIWTLGVIKRGSNDLMHPQSFKLRTQTNPAAPLDPHAANYGDGAVLVFIRLEGSQEDGDIPVEYQYLIPDDVGKDYSATVLFSAERTFKAALFIGEVTKTIASVIAGVDFEPVHDGSGRLVKATAKSGRLKTSESSSRDVEVQIDGVSVMANVYKAETWLEALESTPLSVELICDGTVALTWKPKATPSVLLTLPGQTVLVMTKVITVDVRCIYTFAEENNDLVLTPSLTINTTSGEPAVGDLDPPPLSVSLALLIGAVKTNFETLDTHPFESGIRAVLKGKLATRVPISSFIRDSINLNFNEAIVPDVLRAPRDIAAFGRINSSGADFVVSPAEHLMVVDSSTTFTTQPLGLSVTWGVERLDGHTQNYGAINGAGRYYAPESSATEFPFTRVRVTATDMNSNYQSSALVTIVTN
;
A
#
# COMPACT_ATOMS: atom_id res chain seq x y z
N MET A 1 -5.65 -51.92 34.61
CA MET A 1 -5.34 -53.07 35.49
C MET A 1 -3.84 -53.21 35.57
N GLN A 2 -3.31 -53.30 36.80
CA GLN A 2 -1.91 -53.54 37.15
C GLN A 2 -1.46 -54.96 36.73
N GLY A 3 -0.16 -55.15 36.52
CA GLY A 3 0.43 -56.49 36.52
C GLY A 3 1.78 -56.59 35.80
N GLN A 4 2.85 -56.17 36.46
CA GLN A 4 4.23 -56.63 36.22
C GLN A 4 4.57 -57.70 37.30
N PRO A 5 5.78 -58.28 37.35
CA PRO A 5 6.25 -59.55 36.77
C PRO A 5 6.54 -60.65 37.83
N LEU A 6 7.01 -61.83 37.42
CA LEU A 6 7.78 -62.74 38.30
C LEU A 6 9.01 -63.30 37.56
N ARG A 7 10.19 -62.91 38.07
CA ARG A 7 11.48 -63.61 37.88
C ARG A 7 11.63 -64.69 38.95
N TYR A 8 12.39 -65.75 38.64
CA TYR A 8 13.21 -66.45 39.62
C TYR A 8 14.64 -66.62 39.09
N THR A 9 15.59 -66.51 40.01
CA THR A 9 17.03 -66.31 39.83
C THR A 9 17.86 -67.43 40.48
N HIS A 10 19.06 -67.64 39.93
CA HIS A 10 20.33 -68.09 40.56
C HIS A 10 20.45 -69.58 40.98
N SER A 11 21.60 -70.27 40.98
CA SER A 11 23.07 -70.01 40.89
C SER A 11 23.73 -71.39 40.61
N GLY A 12 24.79 -71.60 39.83
CA GLY A 12 26.20 -71.23 40.06
C GLY A 12 27.08 -72.51 40.11
N GLY A 13 28.25 -72.54 39.46
CA GLY A 13 29.30 -73.55 39.71
C GLY A 13 30.13 -74.04 38.51
N ASN A 14 31.39 -73.59 38.45
CA ASN A 14 32.53 -73.93 37.56
C ASN A 14 32.74 -75.40 37.15
N GLU A 15 33.23 -75.64 35.92
CA GLU A 15 34.56 -76.25 35.66
C GLU A 15 34.99 -76.21 34.17
N LYS A 16 36.28 -75.98 33.95
CA LYS A 16 37.05 -75.94 32.68
C LYS A 16 36.99 -77.32 31.99
N GLY A 17 36.95 -77.53 30.68
CA GLY A 17 37.52 -76.79 29.55
C GLY A 17 38.34 -77.77 28.70
N VAL A 18 37.74 -78.32 27.64
CA VAL A 18 38.37 -78.57 26.32
C VAL A 18 37.27 -78.36 25.29
N SER A 19 37.24 -77.15 24.73
CA SER A 19 36.40 -76.76 23.61
C SER A 19 36.90 -77.52 22.38
N LEU A 20 36.15 -78.51 21.90
CA LEU A 20 36.15 -78.80 20.47
C LEU A 20 35.55 -77.56 19.82
N MET A 21 36.37 -76.80 19.10
CA MET A 21 35.93 -75.63 18.35
C MET A 21 34.70 -76.01 17.53
N ALA A 22 33.66 -75.16 17.57
CA ALA A 22 32.61 -75.16 16.56
C ALA A 22 33.30 -75.08 15.20
N LEU A 23 33.22 -76.15 14.43
CA LEU A 23 33.78 -76.19 13.08
C LEU A 23 32.76 -75.45 12.22
N ASP A 24 33.10 -74.22 11.85
CA ASP A 24 32.27 -73.38 11.00
C ASP A 24 32.25 -73.97 9.58
N PHE A 25 31.33 -74.90 9.34
CA PHE A 25 31.20 -75.57 8.05
C PHE A 25 30.63 -74.58 7.02
N PRO A 26 31.37 -74.32 5.91
CA PRO A 26 30.93 -73.35 4.92
C PRO A 26 29.74 -73.89 4.13
N ALA A 27 28.98 -72.97 3.54
CA ALA A 27 27.86 -73.34 2.69
C ALA A 27 28.32 -74.13 1.45
N PRO A 28 27.48 -75.02 0.89
CA PRO A 28 27.74 -75.63 -0.40
C PRO A 28 28.01 -74.56 -1.47
N LYS A 29 28.91 -74.85 -2.42
CA LYS A 29 29.19 -73.95 -3.54
C LYS A 29 28.44 -74.42 -4.79
N VAL A 30 27.76 -73.50 -5.46
CA VAL A 30 27.00 -73.77 -6.68
C VAL A 30 27.46 -72.79 -7.77
N PRO A 31 28.47 -73.14 -8.59
CA PRO A 31 29.05 -72.22 -9.56
C PRO A 31 28.08 -71.75 -10.66
N GLY A 32 27.00 -72.50 -10.91
CA GLY A 32 26.00 -72.18 -11.94
C GLY A 32 25.01 -71.07 -11.59
N LEU A 33 25.12 -70.44 -10.40
CA LEU A 33 24.22 -69.37 -9.97
C LEU A 33 24.56 -68.02 -10.61
N GLN A 34 23.54 -67.33 -11.11
CA GLN A 34 23.64 -66.01 -11.73
C GLN A 34 23.55 -64.88 -10.69
N GLN A 35 24.23 -63.76 -10.99
CA GLN A 35 24.23 -62.54 -10.19
C GLN A 35 23.86 -61.31 -11.03
N PRO A 36 23.24 -60.27 -10.43
CA PRO A 36 22.72 -60.23 -9.06
C PRO A 36 21.44 -61.09 -8.91
N GLY A 37 21.23 -61.68 -7.73
CA GLY A 37 19.95 -62.31 -7.38
C GLY A 37 19.97 -63.78 -6.99
N ASN A 38 21.15 -64.44 -6.97
CA ASN A 38 21.31 -65.85 -6.55
C ASN A 38 20.22 -66.75 -7.16
N TYR A 39 20.22 -66.94 -8.48
CA TYR A 39 19.27 -67.84 -9.15
C TYR A 39 19.95 -68.77 -10.16
N LEU A 40 19.35 -69.95 -10.37
CA LEU A 40 19.79 -70.93 -11.35
C LEU A 40 19.01 -70.76 -12.66
N ASP A 41 19.71 -70.40 -13.75
CA ASP A 41 19.11 -70.31 -15.08
C ASP A 41 18.97 -71.72 -15.70
N LEU A 42 17.73 -72.23 -15.71
CA LEU A 42 17.41 -73.55 -16.23
C LEU A 42 17.57 -73.67 -17.75
N ASP A 43 17.38 -72.57 -18.50
CA ASP A 43 17.58 -72.57 -19.96
C ASP A 43 19.07 -72.70 -20.28
N GLN A 44 19.92 -72.02 -19.50
CA GLN A 44 21.38 -72.11 -19.65
C GLN A 44 21.91 -73.48 -19.19
N LEU A 45 21.33 -74.07 -18.14
CA LEU A 45 21.71 -75.40 -17.66
C LEU A 45 21.29 -76.52 -18.64
N GLY A 46 20.20 -76.32 -19.38
CA GLY A 46 19.68 -77.30 -20.34
C GLY A 46 19.32 -78.64 -19.67
N SER A 47 19.70 -79.75 -20.29
CA SER A 47 19.42 -81.11 -19.78
C SER A 47 20.51 -81.65 -18.84
N ALA A 48 21.50 -80.85 -18.44
CA ALA A 48 22.61 -81.29 -17.60
C ALA A 48 22.23 -81.30 -16.11
N ASP A 49 22.78 -82.24 -15.35
CA ASP A 49 22.69 -82.22 -13.88
C ASP A 49 23.48 -81.02 -13.33
N LEU A 50 23.02 -80.43 -12.22
CA LEU A 50 23.70 -79.31 -11.58
C LEU A 50 24.89 -79.79 -10.76
N LEU A 51 26.07 -79.32 -11.14
CA LEU A 51 27.28 -79.51 -10.35
C LEU A 51 27.30 -78.57 -9.14
N THR A 52 27.41 -79.17 -7.96
CA THR A 52 27.64 -78.48 -6.69
C THR A 52 28.89 -79.01 -6.02
N TRP A 53 29.45 -78.26 -5.08
CA TRP A 53 30.65 -78.66 -4.34
C TRP A 53 30.43 -78.55 -2.84
N ILE A 54 30.87 -79.59 -2.12
CA ILE A 54 30.86 -79.64 -0.65
C ILE A 54 32.31 -79.72 -0.18
N ASP A 55 32.68 -78.81 0.71
CA ASP A 55 34.02 -78.68 1.25
C ASP A 55 33.93 -78.28 2.72
N TYR A 56 34.76 -78.86 3.58
CA TYR A 56 34.82 -78.52 5.00
C TYR A 56 36.24 -78.74 5.55
N PRO A 57 36.64 -78.02 6.62
CA PRO A 57 38.00 -78.12 7.14
C PRO A 57 38.38 -79.56 7.51
N GLY A 58 39.38 -80.10 6.82
CA GLY A 58 39.89 -81.45 7.05
C GLY A 58 39.22 -82.57 6.26
N ILE A 59 38.36 -82.26 5.29
CA ILE A 59 37.71 -83.24 4.41
C ILE A 59 38.74 -84.19 3.76
N LYS A 60 38.46 -85.50 3.79
CA LYS A 60 39.29 -86.54 3.17
C LYS A 60 38.43 -87.63 2.54
N ASN A 61 39.01 -88.37 1.59
CA ASN A 61 38.33 -89.52 1.00
C ASN A 61 37.99 -90.57 2.09
N GLY A 62 36.76 -91.07 2.06
CA GLY A 62 36.19 -92.00 3.03
C GLY A 62 35.37 -91.36 4.15
N ASP A 63 35.36 -90.03 4.28
CA ASP A 63 34.44 -89.35 5.20
C ASP A 63 32.98 -89.48 4.69
N LEU A 64 32.00 -89.39 5.58
CA LEU A 64 30.57 -89.45 5.21
C LEU A 64 29.91 -88.12 5.52
N PHE A 65 29.06 -87.63 4.62
CA PHE A 65 28.23 -86.46 4.86
C PHE A 65 26.85 -86.65 4.22
N MET A 66 25.91 -85.82 4.64
CA MET A 66 24.53 -85.89 4.21
C MET A 66 24.10 -84.52 3.69
N PRO A 67 23.79 -84.37 2.39
CA PRO A 67 23.25 -83.13 1.87
C PRO A 67 21.85 -82.90 2.42
N ASN A 68 21.55 -81.64 2.68
CA ASN A 68 20.23 -81.17 3.07
C ASN A 68 19.76 -80.13 2.04
N TRP A 69 19.13 -80.61 0.97
CA TRP A 69 18.50 -79.79 -0.06
C TRP A 69 16.99 -79.72 0.20
N ARG A 70 16.51 -78.53 0.56
CA ARG A 70 15.10 -78.26 0.80
C ARG A 70 14.54 -77.41 -0.33
N GLY A 71 13.73 -78.01 -1.20
CA GLY A 71 13.22 -77.39 -2.42
C GLY A 71 11.72 -77.09 -2.32
N CYS A 72 11.35 -75.90 -2.75
CA CYS A 72 9.96 -75.45 -2.82
C CYS A 72 9.62 -75.03 -4.25
N GLY A 73 8.65 -75.70 -4.87
CA GLY A 73 8.11 -75.36 -6.19
C GLY A 73 7.31 -74.05 -6.19
N ALA A 74 6.91 -73.60 -7.37
CA ALA A 74 6.25 -72.30 -7.58
C ALA A 74 4.92 -72.14 -6.82
N LEU A 75 4.21 -73.23 -6.53
CA LEU A 75 2.94 -73.20 -5.79
C LEU A 75 3.09 -73.69 -4.34
N GLY A 76 4.33 -73.87 -3.86
CA GLY A 76 4.60 -74.36 -2.52
C GLY A 76 4.82 -75.88 -2.42
N GLU A 77 4.98 -76.58 -3.55
CA GLU A 77 5.24 -78.03 -3.55
C GLU A 77 6.60 -78.35 -2.92
N VAL A 78 6.66 -79.38 -2.07
CA VAL A 78 7.90 -79.81 -1.42
C VAL A 78 8.62 -80.84 -2.29
N ASP A 79 9.81 -80.51 -2.75
CA ASP A 79 10.68 -81.37 -3.57
C ASP A 79 12.11 -81.34 -2.95
N ASP A 80 12.25 -82.09 -1.87
CA ASP A 80 13.46 -82.15 -1.05
C ASP A 80 14.40 -83.29 -1.48
N TYR A 81 15.71 -83.06 -1.36
CA TYR A 81 16.75 -84.07 -1.50
C TYR A 81 17.60 -84.11 -0.21
N VAL A 82 17.22 -85.01 0.70
CA VAL A 82 17.75 -85.08 2.08
C VAL A 82 17.91 -86.52 2.55
N ASN A 83 18.75 -86.72 3.56
CA ASN A 83 18.96 -87.99 4.29
C ASN A 83 19.77 -89.09 3.56
N ASP A 84 20.36 -88.79 2.41
CA ASP A 84 21.29 -89.70 1.75
C ASP A 84 22.70 -89.57 2.34
N LEU A 85 23.23 -90.65 2.92
CA LEU A 85 24.60 -90.67 3.42
C LEU A 85 25.57 -90.91 2.26
N ILE A 86 26.37 -89.91 1.93
CA ILE A 86 27.29 -89.91 0.79
C ILE A 86 28.72 -90.01 1.29
N GLU A 87 29.47 -90.97 0.77
CA GLU A 87 30.91 -91.11 1.02
C GLU A 87 31.71 -90.12 0.16
N VAL A 88 32.66 -89.44 0.78
CA VAL A 88 33.61 -88.57 0.12
C VAL A 88 34.54 -89.40 -0.73
N ALA A 89 34.39 -89.28 -2.04
CA ALA A 89 35.24 -89.94 -3.02
C ALA A 89 35.54 -88.98 -4.18
N GLY A 90 36.76 -89.05 -4.72
CA GLY A 90 37.15 -88.22 -5.86
C GLY A 90 37.31 -86.73 -5.53
N LEU A 91 37.81 -86.42 -4.32
CA LEU A 91 38.06 -85.06 -3.84
C LEU A 91 38.90 -84.23 -4.84
N GLN A 92 38.45 -83.00 -5.15
CA GLN A 92 39.16 -82.02 -5.98
C GLN A 92 39.54 -80.77 -5.16
N PRO A 93 40.35 -79.84 -5.70
CA PRO A 93 40.73 -78.61 -4.97
C PRO A 93 39.56 -77.77 -4.47
N GLU A 94 38.41 -77.80 -5.16
CA GLU A 94 37.19 -77.07 -4.83
C GLU A 94 36.31 -77.78 -3.77
N GLY A 95 36.61 -79.05 -3.46
CA GLY A 95 35.86 -79.93 -2.56
C GLY A 95 35.44 -81.25 -3.21
N MET A 96 34.46 -81.91 -2.63
CA MET A 96 33.76 -83.04 -3.25
C MET A 96 32.68 -82.55 -4.22
N PRO A 97 32.68 -83.02 -5.48
CA PRO A 97 31.59 -82.72 -6.42
C PRO A 97 30.34 -83.55 -6.09
N LEU A 98 29.18 -82.89 -6.03
CA LEU A 98 27.88 -83.51 -5.89
C LEU A 98 26.93 -83.02 -6.99
N MET A 99 26.42 -83.98 -7.78
CA MET A 99 25.52 -83.71 -8.91
C MET A 99 24.06 -83.80 -8.47
N ILE A 100 23.34 -82.68 -8.57
CA ILE A 100 21.91 -82.62 -8.30
C ILE A 100 21.16 -82.84 -9.61
N LYS A 101 20.25 -83.82 -9.61
CA LYS A 101 19.61 -84.32 -10.83
C LYS A 101 18.73 -83.28 -11.51
N ASN A 102 18.92 -83.08 -12.80
CA ASN A 102 18.16 -82.09 -13.58
C ASN A 102 16.63 -82.25 -13.45
N PRO A 103 16.05 -83.47 -13.45
CA PRO A 103 14.61 -83.64 -13.25
C PRO A 103 14.07 -83.08 -11.92
N LEU A 104 14.88 -83.04 -10.85
CA LEU A 104 14.52 -82.39 -9.59
C LEU A 104 14.45 -80.86 -9.78
N LEU A 105 15.44 -80.30 -10.47
CA LEU A 105 15.54 -78.85 -10.72
C LEU A 105 14.42 -78.34 -11.62
N MET A 106 14.02 -79.13 -12.64
CA MET A 106 12.90 -78.79 -13.53
C MET A 106 11.56 -78.70 -12.78
N ARG A 107 11.33 -79.54 -11.77
CA ARG A 107 10.11 -79.47 -10.94
C ARG A 107 10.10 -78.25 -10.03
N LEU A 108 11.27 -77.70 -9.74
CA LEU A 108 11.46 -76.50 -8.94
C LEU A 108 11.49 -75.21 -9.78
N ASP A 109 11.17 -75.25 -11.09
CA ASP A 109 11.13 -74.04 -11.92
C ASP A 109 10.20 -72.97 -11.32
N LYS A 110 10.72 -71.74 -11.24
CA LYS A 110 10.14 -70.57 -10.55
C LYS A 110 10.02 -70.69 -9.02
N GLY A 111 10.59 -71.73 -8.44
CA GLY A 111 10.67 -72.00 -7.01
C GLY A 111 11.94 -71.49 -6.33
N TRP A 112 12.26 -72.06 -5.17
CA TRP A 112 13.47 -71.74 -4.38
C TRP A 112 14.01 -72.93 -3.60
N VAL A 113 15.27 -72.84 -3.18
CA VAL A 113 16.01 -73.89 -2.49
C VAL A 113 16.80 -73.34 -1.31
N PHE A 114 16.75 -74.04 -0.17
CA PHE A 114 17.80 -73.98 0.86
C PHE A 114 18.71 -75.20 0.74
N TYR A 115 20.02 -74.99 0.71
CA TYR A 115 20.99 -76.06 0.56
C TYR A 115 22.11 -75.96 1.59
N SER A 116 22.29 -77.04 2.35
CA SER A 116 23.32 -77.23 3.38
C SER A 116 23.72 -78.71 3.42
N TYR A 117 24.59 -79.08 4.35
CA TYR A 117 24.96 -80.47 4.61
C TYR A 117 25.38 -80.66 6.08
N THR A 118 25.35 -81.91 6.55
CA THR A 118 25.90 -82.33 7.85
C THR A 118 26.95 -83.41 7.63
N VAL A 119 28.08 -83.33 8.34
CA VAL A 119 29.12 -84.37 8.30
C VAL A 119 28.79 -85.44 9.35
N ASP A 120 28.91 -86.72 9.00
CA ASP A 120 28.61 -87.83 9.90
C ASP A 120 29.47 -87.77 11.16
N GLY A 121 28.85 -87.94 12.32
CA GLY A 121 29.49 -87.76 13.63
C GLY A 121 29.57 -86.31 14.14
N SER A 122 29.16 -85.31 13.36
CA SER A 122 28.96 -83.92 13.83
C SER A 122 27.51 -83.64 14.20
N VAL A 123 27.29 -82.78 15.20
CA VAL A 123 25.95 -82.27 15.58
C VAL A 123 25.63 -80.91 14.95
N GLU A 124 26.55 -80.33 14.19
CA GLU A 124 26.41 -79.01 13.55
C GLU A 124 26.14 -79.15 12.05
N GLU A 125 25.15 -78.40 11.56
CA GLU A 125 24.82 -78.27 10.13
C GLU A 125 25.62 -77.12 9.51
N SER A 126 26.04 -77.27 8.25
CA SER A 126 26.73 -76.20 7.53
C SER A 126 25.85 -74.98 7.28
N ARG A 127 26.50 -73.84 7.01
CA ARG A 127 25.79 -72.62 6.63
C ARG A 127 24.89 -72.90 5.42
N ARG A 128 23.68 -72.33 5.41
CA ARG A 128 22.73 -72.53 4.31
C ARG A 128 23.03 -71.59 3.15
N LEU A 129 23.07 -72.14 1.94
CA LEU A 129 22.94 -71.39 0.71
C LEU A 129 21.46 -71.32 0.32
N PHE A 130 20.95 -70.12 0.06
CA PHE A 130 19.62 -69.90 -0.47
C PHE A 130 19.70 -69.36 -1.89
N PHE A 131 18.93 -69.94 -2.81
CA PHE A 131 18.84 -69.46 -4.19
C PHE A 131 17.52 -69.86 -4.86
N TYR A 132 17.17 -69.12 -5.90
CA TYR A 132 15.98 -69.35 -6.71
C TYR A 132 16.27 -70.28 -7.89
N VAL A 133 15.25 -71.00 -8.38
CA VAL A 133 15.39 -71.91 -9.52
C VAL A 133 14.51 -71.41 -10.67
N GLY A 134 15.07 -71.26 -11.88
CA GLY A 134 14.39 -70.70 -13.06
C GLY A 134 14.70 -69.22 -13.31
N LYS A 135 14.49 -68.75 -14.55
CA LYS A 135 14.64 -67.32 -14.90
C LYS A 135 13.60 -66.48 -14.17
N ARG A 136 14.06 -65.44 -13.47
CA ARG A 136 13.19 -64.41 -12.90
C ARG A 136 13.18 -63.17 -13.79
N PRO A 137 12.06 -62.43 -13.88
CA PRO A 137 12.15 -61.01 -14.17
C PRO A 137 13.02 -60.36 -13.08
N PRO A 138 13.94 -59.45 -13.41
CA PRO A 138 14.85 -58.85 -12.44
C PRO A 138 14.05 -58.12 -11.37
N THR A 139 13.85 -58.80 -10.24
CA THR A 139 13.34 -58.22 -9.00
C THR A 139 14.56 -57.70 -8.26
N ALA A 140 15.02 -56.52 -8.66
CA ALA A 140 15.98 -55.75 -7.89
C ALA A 140 15.37 -54.38 -7.63
N ALA A 141 14.96 -54.15 -6.37
CA ALA A 141 14.67 -52.85 -5.80
C ALA A 141 15.94 -51.98 -5.84
N GLY A 142 16.31 -51.50 -7.03
CA GLY A 142 17.41 -50.57 -7.27
C GLY A 142 16.92 -49.12 -7.26
N LEU A 143 17.85 -48.19 -7.13
CA LEU A 143 17.60 -46.76 -7.31
C LEU A 143 16.90 -46.51 -8.65
N GLY A 144 15.92 -45.61 -8.66
CA GLY A 144 15.25 -45.18 -9.89
C GLY A 144 16.24 -44.56 -10.88
N VAL A 145 15.98 -44.65 -12.18
CA VAL A 145 16.87 -44.09 -13.21
C VAL A 145 16.62 -42.60 -13.45
N PRO A 146 17.63 -41.80 -13.87
CA PRO A 146 17.41 -40.44 -14.35
C PRO A 146 16.45 -40.41 -15.56
N GLN A 147 15.53 -39.45 -15.57
CA GLN A 147 14.59 -39.21 -16.68
C GLN A 147 14.83 -37.84 -17.29
N CYS A 148 14.70 -37.72 -18.61
CA CYS A 148 14.80 -36.45 -19.32
C CYS A 148 13.40 -36.01 -19.76
N LYS A 149 12.93 -34.86 -19.25
CA LYS A 149 11.57 -34.34 -19.51
C LYS A 149 11.31 -34.16 -21.01
N GLU A 150 12.29 -33.66 -21.74
CA GLU A 150 12.20 -33.36 -23.18
C GLU A 150 12.36 -34.62 -24.07
N SER A 151 12.64 -35.79 -23.47
CA SER A 151 12.87 -37.04 -24.21
C SER A 151 11.61 -37.89 -24.37
N HIS A 152 11.64 -38.81 -25.33
CA HIS A 152 10.69 -39.90 -25.47
C HIS A 152 11.41 -41.15 -25.99
N ASP A 153 11.08 -42.35 -25.50
CA ASP A 153 11.71 -43.60 -25.96
C ASP A 153 13.25 -43.57 -25.86
N LEU A 154 13.76 -42.95 -24.78
CA LEU A 154 15.18 -42.73 -24.53
C LEU A 154 15.90 -41.94 -25.63
N LYS A 155 15.16 -41.08 -26.33
CA LYS A 155 15.65 -40.24 -27.42
C LYS A 155 15.27 -38.79 -27.19
N LEU A 156 16.22 -37.89 -27.40
CA LEU A 156 16.05 -36.44 -27.33
C LEU A 156 16.26 -35.86 -28.72
N ASP A 157 15.22 -35.24 -29.28
CA ASP A 157 15.25 -34.67 -30.64
C ASP A 157 16.22 -33.46 -30.69
N PRO A 158 17.30 -33.51 -31.51
CA PRO A 158 18.23 -32.41 -31.66
C PRO A 158 17.57 -31.11 -32.14
N GLY A 159 16.49 -31.22 -32.93
CA GLY A 159 15.74 -30.06 -33.42
C GLY A 159 15.15 -29.22 -32.29
N LEU A 160 14.71 -29.86 -31.20
CA LEU A 160 14.16 -29.16 -30.03
C LEU A 160 15.22 -28.37 -29.25
N LEU A 161 16.49 -28.77 -29.34
CA LEU A 161 17.57 -28.16 -28.55
C LEU A 161 17.92 -26.74 -29.02
N TRP A 162 17.59 -26.37 -30.25
CA TRP A 162 17.81 -25.02 -30.77
C TRP A 162 16.87 -23.98 -30.18
N ASP A 163 15.69 -24.41 -29.72
CA ASP A 163 14.66 -23.54 -29.13
C ASP A 163 14.70 -23.54 -27.59
N LEU A 164 15.60 -24.32 -26.99
CA LEU A 164 15.74 -24.49 -25.55
C LEU A 164 17.05 -23.87 -25.04
N ASN A 165 16.97 -23.15 -23.93
CA ASN A 165 18.17 -22.75 -23.19
C ASN A 165 18.72 -23.92 -22.35
N GLU A 166 17.82 -24.73 -21.78
CA GLU A 166 18.15 -25.82 -20.84
C GLU A 166 17.25 -27.04 -21.06
N VAL A 167 17.79 -28.22 -20.82
CA VAL A 167 17.14 -29.54 -20.77
C VAL A 167 17.01 -29.96 -19.32
N SER A 168 15.88 -30.54 -18.93
CA SER A 168 15.58 -30.86 -17.53
C SER A 168 15.72 -32.36 -17.26
N ILE A 169 16.78 -32.75 -16.55
CA ILE A 169 16.94 -34.11 -16.03
C ILE A 169 16.32 -34.20 -14.63
N VAL A 170 15.59 -35.28 -14.35
CA VAL A 170 14.94 -35.54 -13.06
C VAL A 170 15.40 -36.88 -12.52
N THR A 171 15.86 -36.89 -11.27
CA THR A 171 16.15 -38.13 -10.53
C THR A 171 15.05 -38.36 -9.48
N PRO A 172 14.37 -39.52 -9.48
CA PRO A 172 13.35 -39.85 -8.49
C PRO A 172 13.89 -39.83 -7.05
N PRO A 173 13.05 -39.56 -6.04
CA PRO A 173 13.47 -39.65 -4.65
C PRO A 173 13.81 -41.10 -4.28
N TYR A 174 14.84 -41.30 -3.46
CA TYR A 174 15.23 -42.61 -2.94
C TYR A 174 14.74 -42.80 -1.49
N LEU A 175 14.50 -44.05 -1.09
CA LEU A 175 13.82 -44.36 0.18
C LEU A 175 14.55 -43.89 1.44
N ALA A 176 15.88 -43.77 1.39
CA ALA A 176 16.71 -43.36 2.52
C ALA A 176 17.09 -41.86 2.51
N MET A 177 16.51 -41.09 1.57
CA MET A 177 16.82 -39.68 1.34
C MET A 177 16.65 -38.87 2.62
N ARG A 178 17.69 -38.13 2.99
CA ARG A 178 17.70 -37.26 4.15
C ARG A 178 18.51 -36.00 3.89
N GLU A 179 18.30 -35.01 4.75
CA GLU A 179 19.10 -33.80 4.76
C GLU A 179 20.58 -34.12 4.99
N GLY A 180 21.46 -33.47 4.23
CA GLY A 180 22.91 -33.67 4.29
C GLY A 180 23.45 -34.77 3.38
N ASP A 181 22.61 -35.60 2.76
CA ASP A 181 23.08 -36.50 1.69
C ASP A 181 23.57 -35.65 0.51
N ARG A 182 24.64 -36.09 -0.16
CA ARG A 182 25.12 -35.50 -1.40
C ARG A 182 24.74 -36.38 -2.57
N VAL A 183 23.96 -35.85 -3.49
CA VAL A 183 23.59 -36.52 -4.74
C VAL A 183 24.40 -35.91 -5.87
N THR A 184 25.01 -36.76 -6.70
CA THR A 184 25.83 -36.32 -7.83
C THR A 184 25.32 -36.96 -9.10
N LEU A 185 24.82 -36.15 -10.04
CA LEU A 185 24.45 -36.56 -11.40
C LEU A 185 25.68 -36.56 -12.30
N THR A 186 25.85 -37.63 -13.08
CA THR A 186 26.91 -37.79 -14.07
C THR A 186 26.30 -38.07 -15.44
N LEU A 187 26.72 -37.30 -16.45
CA LEU A 187 26.41 -37.55 -17.85
C LEU A 187 27.71 -37.91 -18.60
N ASP A 188 27.91 -39.19 -18.88
CA ASP A 188 28.98 -39.65 -19.77
C ASP A 188 28.53 -39.48 -21.22
N ARG A 189 29.22 -38.63 -21.97
CA ARG A 189 28.76 -38.16 -23.28
C ARG A 189 29.65 -38.70 -24.39
N TYR A 190 29.02 -39.27 -25.40
CA TYR A 190 29.69 -39.91 -26.53
C TYR A 190 29.18 -39.31 -27.84
N PHE A 191 30.10 -39.03 -28.76
CA PHE A 191 29.77 -38.70 -30.14
C PHE A 191 29.27 -39.94 -30.90
N GLU A 192 28.73 -39.75 -32.11
CA GLU A 192 28.25 -40.84 -32.98
C GLU A 192 29.33 -41.89 -33.28
N ASP A 193 30.60 -41.50 -33.37
CA ASP A 193 31.74 -42.40 -33.63
C ASP A 193 32.22 -43.18 -32.40
N GLY A 194 31.59 -42.97 -31.24
CA GLY A 194 31.91 -43.62 -29.97
C GLY A 194 33.03 -42.93 -29.17
N SER A 195 33.60 -41.82 -29.63
CA SER A 195 34.56 -41.04 -28.85
C SER A 195 33.85 -40.31 -27.69
N SER A 196 34.52 -40.24 -26.53
CA SER A 196 33.95 -39.67 -25.29
C SER A 196 34.38 -38.23 -25.04
N LEU A 197 33.46 -37.39 -24.59
CA LEU A 197 33.74 -36.10 -23.95
C LEU A 197 34.04 -36.27 -22.46
N TYR A 198 34.56 -35.21 -21.84
CA TYR A 198 34.63 -35.15 -20.38
C TYR A 198 33.22 -35.28 -19.78
N PRO A 199 33.03 -36.17 -18.78
CA PRO A 199 31.75 -36.33 -18.12
C PRO A 199 31.27 -35.01 -17.55
N LEU A 200 30.00 -34.68 -17.79
CA LEU A 200 29.38 -33.54 -17.10
C LEU A 200 28.92 -34.04 -15.73
N VAL A 201 29.39 -33.39 -14.67
CA VAL A 201 29.11 -33.80 -13.30
C VAL A 201 28.49 -32.62 -12.54
N GLU A 202 27.29 -32.83 -12.03
CA GLU A 202 26.56 -31.86 -11.20
C GLU A 202 26.33 -32.48 -9.83
N SER A 203 26.57 -31.73 -8.76
CA SER A 203 26.44 -32.25 -7.39
C SER A 203 25.60 -31.32 -6.53
N ARG A 204 24.75 -31.91 -5.68
CA ARG A 204 23.86 -31.20 -4.77
C ARG A 204 23.90 -31.81 -3.38
N LEU A 205 24.07 -30.96 -2.38
CA LEU A 205 23.87 -31.31 -0.98
C LEU A 205 22.38 -31.09 -0.62
N LEU A 206 21.71 -32.11 -0.11
CA LEU A 206 20.27 -32.06 0.12
C LEU A 206 19.92 -31.25 1.36
N THR A 207 18.88 -30.43 1.23
CA THR A 207 18.27 -29.66 2.32
C THR A 207 17.00 -30.35 2.83
N GLY A 208 16.54 -30.02 4.04
CA GLY A 208 15.34 -30.62 4.63
C GLY A 208 14.07 -30.53 3.75
N ASN A 209 13.92 -29.47 2.94
CA ASN A 209 12.77 -29.28 2.05
C ASN A 209 12.81 -30.15 0.78
N GLU A 210 13.98 -30.71 0.42
CA GLU A 210 14.16 -31.59 -0.74
C GLU A 210 13.97 -33.08 -0.38
N VAL A 211 13.91 -33.41 0.91
CA VAL A 211 13.72 -34.78 1.37
C VAL A 211 12.37 -35.33 0.91
N GLY A 212 12.41 -36.45 0.20
CA GLY A 212 11.23 -37.09 -0.39
C GLY A 212 10.71 -36.41 -1.66
N GLN A 213 11.40 -35.38 -2.17
CA GLN A 213 11.06 -34.71 -3.43
C GLN A 213 11.99 -35.18 -4.56
N PRO A 214 11.53 -35.20 -5.82
CA PRO A 214 12.41 -35.44 -6.97
C PRO A 214 13.43 -34.31 -7.13
N LEU A 215 14.67 -34.66 -7.49
CA LEU A 215 15.70 -33.65 -7.77
C LEU A 215 15.70 -33.31 -9.26
N ARG A 216 15.67 -32.01 -9.54
CA ARG A 216 15.74 -31.45 -10.90
C ARG A 216 17.13 -30.90 -11.18
N TRP A 217 17.66 -31.24 -12.34
CA TRP A 217 18.99 -30.85 -12.83
C TRP A 217 18.81 -30.13 -14.18
N PRO A 218 18.84 -28.78 -14.19
CA PRO A 218 18.87 -28.03 -15.44
C PRO A 218 20.25 -28.16 -16.08
N ILE A 219 20.29 -28.60 -17.33
CA ILE A 219 21.53 -28.78 -18.10
C ILE A 219 21.42 -27.94 -19.37
N THR A 220 22.41 -27.09 -19.65
CA THR A 220 22.41 -26.24 -20.85
C THR A 220 22.23 -27.08 -22.12
N ALA A 221 21.34 -26.66 -23.03
CA ALA A 221 21.04 -27.40 -24.26
C ALA A 221 22.29 -27.64 -25.14
N GLY A 222 23.26 -26.72 -25.09
CA GLY A 222 24.56 -26.82 -25.77
C GLY A 222 25.35 -28.09 -25.41
N GLU A 223 25.21 -28.61 -24.19
CA GLU A 223 25.91 -29.82 -23.73
C GLU A 223 25.43 -31.11 -24.42
N PHE A 224 24.21 -31.08 -25.00
CA PHE A 224 23.64 -32.15 -25.81
C PHE A 224 23.76 -31.87 -27.32
N LEU A 225 23.65 -30.60 -27.75
CA LEU A 225 23.85 -30.20 -29.15
C LEU A 225 25.24 -30.61 -29.67
N ILE A 226 26.26 -30.49 -28.83
CA ILE A 226 27.63 -30.87 -29.20
C ILE A 226 27.78 -32.36 -29.52
N ILE A 227 26.90 -33.22 -28.98
CA ILE A 227 26.85 -34.66 -29.25
C ILE A 227 25.61 -35.05 -30.06
N GLU A 228 25.16 -34.20 -30.99
CA GLU A 228 24.12 -34.55 -31.95
C GLU A 228 24.42 -35.90 -32.65
N ASN A 229 23.41 -36.77 -32.76
CA ASN A 229 23.51 -38.18 -33.20
C ASN A 229 24.32 -39.11 -32.28
N GLY A 230 24.86 -38.60 -31.18
CA GLY A 230 25.55 -39.34 -30.14
C GLY A 230 24.64 -39.85 -29.02
N VAL A 231 25.24 -40.22 -27.89
CA VAL A 231 24.56 -40.81 -26.73
C VAL A 231 25.09 -40.20 -25.43
N ALA A 232 24.20 -39.87 -24.50
CA ALA A 232 24.54 -39.58 -23.11
C ALA A 232 24.12 -40.76 -22.20
N LEU A 233 25.04 -41.26 -21.38
CA LEU A 233 24.73 -42.20 -20.31
C LEU A 233 24.52 -41.41 -19.01
N MET A 234 23.30 -41.43 -18.50
CA MET A 234 22.89 -40.67 -17.33
C MET A 234 22.89 -41.58 -16.11
N SER A 235 23.59 -41.20 -15.04
CA SER A 235 23.58 -41.91 -13.76
C SER A 235 23.69 -40.93 -12.60
N TYR A 236 23.35 -41.36 -11.38
CA TYR A 236 23.64 -40.58 -10.19
C TYR A 236 24.17 -41.44 -9.05
N ARG A 237 24.91 -40.79 -8.17
CA ARG A 237 25.48 -41.35 -6.95
C ARG A 237 24.91 -40.65 -5.72
N ILE A 238 24.68 -41.42 -4.67
CA ILE A 238 24.35 -40.91 -3.34
C ILE A 238 25.55 -41.16 -2.41
N GLU A 239 26.00 -40.09 -1.77
CA GLU A 239 26.91 -40.12 -0.62
C GLU A 239 26.10 -39.74 0.61
N TYR A 240 25.93 -40.67 1.54
CA TYR A 240 25.04 -40.45 2.68
C TYR A 240 25.71 -39.61 3.76
N ALA A 241 24.95 -38.73 4.43
CA ALA A 241 25.47 -37.81 5.45
C ALA A 241 26.23 -38.52 6.58
N ASP A 242 25.71 -39.66 7.05
CA ASP A 242 26.18 -40.38 8.25
C ASP A 242 26.87 -41.72 7.93
N SER A 243 27.18 -42.00 6.66
CA SER A 243 27.76 -43.29 6.25
C SER A 243 28.87 -43.10 5.23
N THR A 244 29.91 -43.93 5.32
CA THR A 244 30.98 -43.98 4.31
C THR A 244 30.61 -44.85 3.11
N LEU A 245 29.43 -45.49 3.13
CA LEU A 245 28.91 -46.23 1.99
C LEU A 245 28.35 -45.26 0.95
N ILE A 246 28.44 -45.64 -0.31
CA ILE A 246 27.86 -44.92 -1.44
C ILE A 246 26.89 -45.84 -2.19
N THR A 247 25.93 -45.27 -2.90
CA THR A 247 25.03 -46.05 -3.76
C THR A 247 24.93 -45.39 -5.13
N ASP A 248 25.20 -46.17 -6.17
CA ASP A 248 25.10 -45.74 -7.56
C ASP A 248 23.77 -46.21 -8.16
N SER A 249 23.15 -45.35 -8.96
CA SER A 249 22.06 -45.75 -9.85
C SER A 249 22.61 -46.57 -11.01
N VAL A 250 21.76 -47.37 -11.64
CA VAL A 250 22.14 -47.94 -12.93
C VAL A 250 22.15 -46.84 -14.00
N PRO A 251 23.08 -46.89 -14.98
CA PRO A 251 23.11 -45.92 -16.07
C PRO A 251 21.91 -46.06 -17.01
N GLN A 252 21.34 -44.93 -17.41
CA GLN A 252 20.25 -44.83 -18.38
C GLN A 252 20.76 -44.16 -19.65
N SER A 253 20.62 -44.84 -20.78
CA SER A 253 21.03 -44.29 -22.08
C SER A 253 20.01 -43.27 -22.58
N LEU A 254 20.49 -42.17 -23.16
CA LEU A 254 19.73 -41.15 -23.87
C LEU A 254 20.41 -40.86 -25.22
N ALA A 255 19.80 -41.27 -26.32
CA ALA A 255 20.29 -40.99 -27.66
C ALA A 255 19.84 -39.60 -28.15
N ILE A 256 20.74 -38.83 -28.77
CA ILE A 256 20.45 -37.47 -29.23
C ILE A 256 20.01 -37.52 -30.69
N VAL A 257 18.81 -38.08 -30.89
CA VAL A 257 18.14 -38.30 -32.17
C VAL A 257 16.62 -38.15 -32.01
N ALA A 258 15.89 -37.89 -33.10
CA ALA A 258 14.43 -37.80 -33.05
C ALA A 258 13.77 -39.17 -32.72
N PRO A 259 12.78 -39.21 -31.80
CA PRO A 259 12.06 -40.44 -31.49
C PRO A 259 11.09 -40.86 -32.61
N LEU A 260 10.99 -42.17 -32.85
CA LEU A 260 10.02 -42.76 -33.80
C LEU A 260 8.81 -43.42 -33.12
N ALA A 261 8.91 -43.68 -31.81
CA ALA A 261 7.85 -44.27 -31.02
C ALA A 261 6.68 -43.29 -30.85
N LYS A 262 5.47 -43.83 -30.68
CA LYS A 262 4.28 -43.02 -30.39
C LYS A 262 4.24 -42.65 -28.91
N LEU A 263 3.95 -41.38 -28.63
CA LEU A 263 3.64 -40.91 -27.29
C LEU A 263 2.45 -41.68 -26.68
N LEU A 264 2.47 -41.83 -25.36
CA LEU A 264 1.37 -42.41 -24.59
C LEU A 264 0.15 -41.47 -24.61
N PRO A 265 -1.06 -41.98 -24.36
CA PRO A 265 -2.24 -41.13 -24.17
C PRO A 265 -2.04 -40.09 -23.07
N PRO A 266 -2.67 -38.91 -23.15
CA PRO A 266 -2.60 -37.91 -22.10
C PRO A 266 -3.25 -38.41 -20.80
N LEU A 267 -2.78 -37.92 -19.65
CA LEU A 267 -3.45 -38.18 -18.38
C LEU A 267 -4.87 -37.59 -18.33
N ARG A 268 -5.69 -38.13 -17.44
CA ARG A 268 -7.07 -37.67 -17.22
C ARG A 268 -7.16 -36.90 -15.91
N ILE A 269 -8.02 -35.90 -15.85
CA ILE A 269 -8.38 -35.23 -14.59
C ILE A 269 -9.71 -35.85 -14.14
N LYS A 270 -9.75 -36.35 -12.91
CA LYS A 270 -10.96 -36.95 -12.34
C LYS A 270 -12.07 -35.91 -12.29
N ASP A 271 -13.29 -36.32 -12.64
CA ASP A 271 -14.50 -35.49 -12.59
C ASP A 271 -14.44 -34.23 -13.49
N PHE A 272 -13.58 -34.23 -14.51
CA PHE A 272 -13.43 -33.13 -15.46
C PHE A 272 -13.59 -33.61 -16.92
N ASN A 273 -14.59 -33.06 -17.61
CA ASN A 273 -14.97 -33.50 -18.97
C ASN A 273 -14.52 -32.55 -20.09
N GLY A 274 -13.69 -31.54 -19.79
CA GLY A 274 -13.18 -30.55 -20.75
C GLY A 274 -13.72 -29.13 -20.51
N GLY A 275 -13.14 -28.15 -21.20
CA GLY A 275 -13.42 -26.72 -20.98
C GLY A 275 -12.35 -26.04 -20.12
N SER A 276 -12.74 -24.98 -19.41
CA SER A 276 -11.89 -24.36 -18.38
C SER A 276 -12.14 -25.01 -17.03
N LEU A 277 -11.09 -25.13 -16.22
CA LEU A 277 -11.12 -25.75 -14.90
C LEU A 277 -11.21 -24.66 -13.83
N ASP A 278 -12.30 -24.68 -13.09
CA ASP A 278 -12.54 -23.79 -11.95
C ASP A 278 -11.90 -24.36 -10.67
N PRO A 279 -10.88 -23.69 -10.09
CA PRO A 279 -10.26 -24.14 -8.84
C PRO A 279 -11.25 -24.22 -7.66
N GLU A 280 -12.35 -23.46 -7.65
CA GLU A 280 -13.35 -23.49 -6.57
C GLU A 280 -14.24 -24.73 -6.63
N ALA A 281 -14.48 -25.29 -7.82
CA ALA A 281 -15.19 -26.56 -7.98
C ALA A 281 -14.45 -27.75 -7.35
N PHE A 282 -13.16 -27.60 -7.03
CA PHE A 282 -12.29 -28.64 -6.49
C PHE A 282 -11.67 -28.20 -5.14
N PRO A 283 -12.45 -28.15 -4.04
CA PRO A 283 -11.98 -27.61 -2.76
C PRO A 283 -10.79 -28.38 -2.15
N GLY A 284 -10.63 -29.66 -2.50
CA GLY A 284 -9.50 -30.51 -2.11
C GLY A 284 -8.32 -30.51 -3.10
N GLY A 285 -8.38 -29.71 -4.17
CA GLY A 285 -7.50 -29.84 -5.33
C GLY A 285 -8.02 -30.87 -6.34
N ILE A 286 -7.27 -31.08 -7.42
CA ILE A 286 -7.64 -32.01 -8.49
C ILE A 286 -6.88 -33.33 -8.38
N THR A 287 -7.53 -34.41 -8.79
CA THR A 287 -6.91 -35.74 -8.91
C THR A 287 -6.55 -36.01 -10.37
N LEU A 288 -5.28 -36.26 -10.63
CA LEU A 288 -4.76 -36.69 -11.92
C LEU A 288 -4.76 -38.23 -11.95
N LEU A 289 -5.29 -38.80 -13.02
CA LEU A 289 -5.41 -40.24 -13.24
C LEU A 289 -4.56 -40.66 -14.43
N ILE A 290 -3.70 -41.65 -14.21
CA ILE A 290 -2.84 -42.25 -15.24
C ILE A 290 -3.20 -43.72 -15.38
N ASP A 291 -3.45 -44.15 -16.61
CA ASP A 291 -3.64 -45.56 -16.92
C ASP A 291 -2.25 -46.23 -17.08
N PRO A 292 -1.99 -47.42 -16.49
CA PRO A 292 -0.67 -48.05 -16.45
C PRO A 292 -0.24 -48.69 -17.79
N PHE A 293 -0.18 -47.92 -18.87
CA PHE A 293 0.19 -48.41 -20.20
C PHE A 293 1.65 -48.88 -20.25
N GLY A 294 1.87 -50.20 -20.32
CA GLY A 294 3.20 -50.79 -20.46
C GLY A 294 4.10 -50.65 -19.22
N MET A 295 3.51 -50.19 -18.10
CA MET A 295 4.19 -50.03 -16.81
C MET A 295 4.35 -51.39 -16.12
N GLN A 296 5.43 -51.52 -15.34
CA GLN A 296 5.76 -52.69 -14.54
C GLN A 296 5.99 -52.29 -13.08
N ILE A 297 6.05 -53.29 -12.19
CA ILE A 297 6.43 -53.07 -10.79
C ILE A 297 7.82 -52.43 -10.80
N ASP A 298 8.02 -51.44 -9.93
CA ASP A 298 9.25 -50.64 -9.80
C ASP A 298 9.53 -49.61 -10.90
N ASP A 299 8.63 -49.41 -11.86
CA ASP A 299 8.74 -48.26 -12.77
C ASP A 299 8.54 -46.94 -11.99
N ASP A 300 9.41 -45.97 -12.20
CA ASP A 300 9.26 -44.63 -11.64
C ASP A 300 8.44 -43.76 -12.59
N VAL A 301 7.29 -43.29 -12.12
CA VAL A 301 6.38 -42.40 -12.86
C VAL A 301 6.60 -40.96 -12.40
N VAL A 302 6.86 -40.06 -13.34
CA VAL A 302 7.08 -38.63 -13.11
C VAL A 302 5.97 -37.84 -13.79
N VAL A 303 5.33 -36.91 -13.06
CA VAL A 303 4.34 -35.98 -13.60
C VAL A 303 4.90 -34.57 -13.58
N TYR A 304 4.84 -33.91 -14.73
CA TYR A 304 5.26 -32.53 -14.96
C TYR A 304 4.02 -31.65 -15.12
N ILE A 305 3.95 -30.59 -14.33
CA ILE A 305 2.89 -29.58 -14.36
C ILE A 305 3.52 -28.23 -14.67
N SER A 306 3.18 -27.62 -15.81
CA SER A 306 3.77 -26.37 -16.30
C SER A 306 2.74 -25.25 -16.44
N SER A 307 3.05 -24.07 -15.91
CA SER A 307 2.20 -22.84 -15.96
C SER A 307 3.03 -21.55 -16.12
N GLY A 308 4.26 -21.69 -16.62
CA GLY A 308 5.34 -20.69 -16.53
C GLY A 308 6.43 -21.08 -15.52
N ASN A 309 6.06 -21.80 -14.45
CA ASN A 309 6.97 -22.52 -13.57
C ASN A 309 6.70 -24.04 -13.66
N LEU A 310 7.70 -24.87 -13.38
CA LEU A 310 7.60 -26.33 -13.46
C LEU A 310 7.48 -26.96 -12.07
N LEU A 311 6.36 -27.65 -11.81
CA LEU A 311 6.17 -28.53 -10.66
C LEU A 311 6.35 -29.99 -11.11
N VAL A 312 7.05 -30.79 -10.29
CA VAL A 312 7.34 -32.19 -10.57
C VAL A 312 6.86 -33.06 -9.41
N GLN A 313 6.13 -34.12 -9.71
CA GLN A 313 5.70 -35.13 -8.74
C GLN A 313 6.15 -36.52 -9.21
N THR A 314 6.39 -37.44 -8.27
CA THR A 314 6.85 -38.79 -8.59
C THR A 314 6.10 -39.85 -7.80
N LEU A 315 5.90 -41.02 -8.41
CA LEU A 315 5.35 -42.21 -7.78
C LEU A 315 6.08 -43.42 -8.34
N ARG A 316 6.50 -44.35 -7.48
CA ARG A 316 7.06 -45.63 -7.91
C ARG A 316 5.95 -46.67 -7.94
N ALA A 317 5.74 -47.29 -9.09
CA ALA A 317 4.61 -48.20 -9.31
C ALA A 317 4.79 -49.51 -8.52
N ASP A 318 3.78 -49.87 -7.73
CA ASP A 318 3.72 -51.17 -7.06
C ASP A 318 2.62 -52.08 -7.62
N ILE A 319 2.55 -53.31 -7.10
CA ILE A 319 1.54 -54.29 -7.52
C ILE A 319 0.10 -53.79 -7.32
N SER A 320 -0.16 -52.98 -6.30
CA SER A 320 -1.49 -52.44 -6.03
C SER A 320 -1.89 -51.40 -7.06
N ASN A 321 -0.96 -50.54 -7.51
CA ASN A 321 -1.23 -49.56 -8.56
C ASN A 321 -1.54 -50.24 -9.90
N LEU A 322 -0.79 -51.29 -10.23
CA LEU A 322 -0.92 -51.99 -11.51
C LEU A 322 -2.17 -52.88 -11.55
N ASP A 323 -2.45 -53.65 -10.50
CA ASP A 323 -3.61 -54.56 -10.45
C ASP A 323 -4.93 -53.79 -10.38
N SER A 324 -4.95 -52.65 -9.66
CA SER A 324 -6.15 -51.80 -9.58
C SER A 324 -6.35 -50.94 -10.84
N GLY A 325 -5.30 -50.73 -11.63
CA GLY A 325 -5.29 -49.75 -12.71
C GLY A 325 -5.33 -48.30 -12.22
N VAL A 326 -5.03 -48.06 -10.94
CA VAL A 326 -5.18 -46.76 -10.27
C VAL A 326 -3.79 -46.18 -9.95
N LEU A 327 -3.26 -45.36 -10.87
CA LEU A 327 -2.19 -44.41 -10.57
C LEU A 327 -2.78 -43.02 -10.42
N GLN A 328 -2.63 -42.44 -9.23
CA GLN A 328 -3.21 -41.13 -8.91
C GLN A 328 -2.16 -40.17 -8.37
N PHE A 329 -2.26 -38.93 -8.82
CA PHE A 329 -1.52 -37.79 -8.28
C PHE A 329 -2.52 -36.72 -7.84
N SER A 330 -2.14 -35.93 -6.85
CA SER A 330 -2.98 -34.83 -6.34
C SER A 330 -2.28 -33.51 -6.56
N LEU A 331 -2.99 -32.56 -7.18
CA LEU A 331 -2.54 -31.18 -7.34
C LEU A 331 -3.37 -30.28 -6.43
N ALA A 332 -2.72 -29.68 -5.45
CA ALA A 332 -3.37 -28.94 -4.38
C ALA A 332 -4.14 -27.70 -4.89
N LYS A 333 -5.28 -27.38 -4.23
CA LYS A 333 -6.06 -26.17 -4.52
C LYS A 333 -5.21 -24.89 -4.50
N THR A 334 -4.33 -24.76 -3.50
CA THR A 334 -3.45 -23.58 -3.37
C THR A 334 -2.58 -23.36 -4.62
N TRP A 335 -2.09 -24.43 -5.24
CA TRP A 335 -1.34 -24.34 -6.48
C TRP A 335 -2.24 -23.95 -7.66
N LEU A 336 -3.45 -24.50 -7.75
CA LEU A 336 -4.44 -24.12 -8.77
C LEU A 336 -4.81 -22.64 -8.68
N CYS A 337 -5.09 -22.14 -7.48
CA CYS A 337 -5.39 -20.73 -7.23
C CYS A 337 -4.21 -19.82 -7.59
N ALA A 338 -2.98 -20.21 -7.24
CA ALA A 338 -1.77 -19.44 -7.56
C ALA A 338 -1.46 -19.36 -9.07
N ASN A 339 -2.06 -20.23 -9.88
CA ASN A 339 -1.90 -20.28 -11.33
C ASN A 339 -3.20 -19.97 -12.08
N ASN A 340 -4.18 -19.38 -11.39
CA ASN A 340 -5.45 -18.99 -11.99
C ASN A 340 -5.26 -18.00 -13.15
N GLY A 341 -6.11 -18.10 -14.18
CA GLY A 341 -5.99 -17.30 -15.40
C GLY A 341 -4.91 -17.79 -16.37
N LYS A 342 -4.20 -18.88 -16.06
CA LYS A 342 -3.15 -19.45 -16.93
C LYS A 342 -3.59 -20.78 -17.54
N GLU A 343 -3.11 -21.06 -18.75
CA GLU A 343 -3.14 -22.42 -19.29
C GLU A 343 -2.07 -23.25 -18.58
N ILE A 344 -2.47 -24.40 -18.05
CA ILE A 344 -1.56 -25.39 -17.47
C ILE A 344 -1.38 -26.55 -18.43
N GLU A 345 -0.16 -27.06 -18.52
CA GLU A 345 0.19 -28.23 -19.31
C GLU A 345 0.64 -29.37 -18.38
N LEU A 346 0.01 -30.54 -18.56
CA LEU A 346 0.23 -31.74 -17.75
C LEU A 346 0.79 -32.86 -18.63
N VAL A 347 1.99 -33.36 -18.31
CA VAL A 347 2.67 -34.45 -19.01
C VAL A 347 3.14 -35.47 -18.00
N TYR A 348 3.09 -36.76 -18.31
CA TYR A 348 3.72 -37.79 -17.49
C TYR A 348 4.73 -38.62 -18.28
N GLN A 349 5.72 -39.14 -17.57
CA GLN A 349 6.71 -40.09 -18.05
C GLN A 349 6.79 -41.28 -17.10
N TYR A 350 7.18 -42.43 -17.61
CA TYR A 350 7.67 -43.51 -16.76
C TYR A 350 8.99 -44.04 -17.30
N ALA A 351 9.84 -44.52 -16.40
CA ALA A 351 11.10 -45.14 -16.78
C ALA A 351 11.51 -46.28 -15.86
N ARG A 352 12.27 -47.19 -16.47
CA ARG A 352 13.06 -48.24 -15.82
C ARG A 352 14.34 -48.44 -16.61
N PRO A 353 15.33 -49.19 -16.11
CA PRO A 353 16.59 -49.40 -16.83
C PRO A 353 16.36 -49.89 -18.26
N GLY A 354 16.77 -49.09 -19.24
CA GLY A 354 16.64 -49.40 -20.67
C GLY A 354 15.26 -49.14 -21.29
N HIS A 355 14.32 -48.51 -20.58
CA HIS A 355 13.01 -48.16 -21.12
C HIS A 355 12.50 -46.82 -20.57
N ALA A 356 11.98 -45.93 -21.42
CA ALA A 356 11.26 -44.74 -20.99
C ALA A 356 10.18 -44.36 -22.00
N ALA A 357 9.07 -43.81 -21.53
CA ALA A 357 8.00 -43.33 -22.41
C ALA A 357 7.35 -42.06 -21.83
N SER A 358 6.80 -41.25 -22.72
CA SER A 358 6.27 -39.91 -22.43
C SER A 358 4.85 -39.82 -22.98
N SER A 359 3.98 -39.09 -22.30
CA SER A 359 2.61 -38.87 -22.75
C SER A 359 2.48 -37.70 -23.71
N LEU A 360 1.37 -37.66 -24.42
CA LEU A 360 0.85 -36.42 -25.00
C LEU A 360 0.53 -35.41 -23.87
N PRO A 361 0.71 -34.11 -24.11
CA PRO A 361 0.34 -33.08 -23.14
C PRO A 361 -1.18 -32.97 -22.99
N ARG A 362 -1.65 -32.82 -21.75
CA ARG A 362 -3.00 -32.40 -21.42
C ARG A 362 -2.98 -30.93 -21.02
N LYS A 363 -3.49 -30.06 -21.89
CA LYS A 363 -3.63 -28.63 -21.63
C LYS A 363 -5.00 -28.30 -21.05
N VAL A 364 -5.03 -27.42 -20.04
CA VAL A 364 -6.25 -27.00 -19.35
C VAL A 364 -6.13 -25.53 -18.98
N MET A 365 -7.13 -24.72 -19.33
CA MET A 365 -7.21 -23.34 -18.84
C MET A 365 -7.71 -23.35 -17.39
N LEU A 366 -7.06 -22.60 -16.50
CA LEU A 366 -7.57 -22.36 -15.14
C LEU A 366 -8.40 -21.08 -15.14
N SER A 367 -9.68 -21.15 -14.80
CA SER A 367 -10.51 -19.95 -14.65
C SER A 367 -11.54 -20.09 -13.54
N LEU A 368 -11.55 -19.15 -12.60
CA LEU A 368 -12.74 -18.86 -11.82
C LEU A 368 -13.88 -18.38 -12.75
N PRO A 369 -15.16 -18.69 -12.46
CA PRO A 369 -16.29 -17.99 -13.04
C PRO A 369 -16.15 -16.48 -12.79
N LEU A 370 -16.56 -15.65 -13.74
CA LEU A 370 -16.64 -14.19 -13.53
C LEU A 370 -17.44 -13.89 -12.25
N ASP A 371 -16.78 -13.37 -11.23
CA ASP A 371 -17.42 -12.84 -10.03
C ASP A 371 -17.57 -11.32 -10.23
N LEU A 372 -18.77 -10.93 -10.66
CA LEU A 372 -19.09 -9.56 -11.07
C LEU A 372 -20.02 -8.90 -10.04
N PRO A 373 -19.50 -8.41 -8.91
CA PRO A 373 -20.31 -7.66 -7.94
C PRO A 373 -20.89 -6.38 -8.56
N VAL A 374 -21.90 -5.80 -7.90
CA VAL A 374 -22.52 -4.53 -8.32
C VAL A 374 -21.44 -3.43 -8.37
N PRO A 375 -21.42 -2.55 -9.39
CA PRO A 375 -20.46 -1.43 -9.43
C PRO A 375 -20.64 -0.48 -8.25
N ILE A 376 -19.56 0.17 -7.84
CA ILE A 376 -19.57 1.21 -6.80
C ILE A 376 -19.66 2.55 -7.50
N VAL A 377 -20.74 3.29 -7.28
CA VAL A 377 -20.84 4.69 -7.70
C VAL A 377 -20.31 5.55 -6.55
N ASP A 378 -19.22 6.29 -6.79
CA ASP A 378 -18.64 7.17 -5.76
C ASP A 378 -19.71 8.18 -5.31
N ASP A 379 -19.76 8.42 -4.00
CA ASP A 379 -20.68 9.37 -3.34
C ASP A 379 -22.18 9.03 -3.43
N ALA A 380 -22.56 7.85 -3.96
CA ALA A 380 -23.95 7.39 -3.94
C ALA A 380 -24.33 6.83 -2.56
N GLU A 381 -25.47 7.25 -2.02
CA GLU A 381 -26.04 6.70 -0.80
C GLU A 381 -26.91 5.48 -1.12
N ILE A 382 -26.62 4.35 -0.47
CA ILE A 382 -27.35 3.10 -0.66
C ILE A 382 -28.60 3.12 0.23
N GLU A 383 -29.78 3.00 -0.37
CA GLU A 383 -31.06 2.89 0.35
C GLU A 383 -31.43 1.43 0.61
N SER A 384 -31.18 0.54 -0.35
CA SER A 384 -31.45 -0.89 -0.21
C SER A 384 -30.47 -1.76 -1.00
N SER A 385 -30.21 -2.97 -0.50
CA SER A 385 -29.45 -4.00 -1.19
C SER A 385 -30.29 -5.27 -1.27
N GLU A 386 -30.64 -5.70 -2.48
CA GLU A 386 -31.36 -6.95 -2.73
C GLU A 386 -30.48 -7.95 -3.50
N GLU A 387 -30.91 -9.20 -3.57
CA GLU A 387 -30.15 -10.31 -4.18
C GLU A 387 -29.84 -10.10 -5.69
N TRP A 388 -30.54 -9.16 -6.35
CA TRP A 388 -30.42 -8.88 -7.78
C TRP A 388 -29.88 -7.48 -8.11
N GLY A 389 -29.50 -6.67 -7.12
CA GLY A 389 -28.99 -5.31 -7.34
C GLY A 389 -28.99 -4.41 -6.11
N VAL A 390 -28.47 -3.19 -6.29
CA VAL A 390 -28.43 -2.14 -5.25
C VAL A 390 -29.30 -0.97 -5.71
N GLU A 391 -30.10 -0.41 -4.80
CA GLU A 391 -30.84 0.83 -5.04
C GLU A 391 -30.30 1.93 -4.14
N GLY A 392 -30.12 3.12 -4.72
CA GLY A 392 -29.59 4.27 -4.01
C GLY A 392 -29.81 5.56 -4.78
N TYR A 393 -29.33 6.66 -4.22
CA TYR A 393 -29.46 7.96 -4.84
C TYR A 393 -28.16 8.75 -4.79
N ILE A 394 -28.07 9.73 -5.68
CA ILE A 394 -27.01 10.72 -5.70
C ILE A 394 -27.58 12.07 -6.12
N TYR A 395 -27.05 13.16 -5.56
CA TYR A 395 -27.50 14.50 -5.93
C TYR A 395 -26.76 15.00 -7.16
N ALA A 396 -27.49 15.51 -8.15
CA ALA A 396 -26.93 16.12 -9.35
C ALA A 396 -25.99 17.30 -9.01
N SER A 397 -26.11 17.93 -7.84
CA SER A 397 -25.16 18.97 -7.40
C SER A 397 -23.72 18.46 -7.28
N TRP A 398 -23.53 17.18 -6.97
CA TRP A 398 -22.21 16.54 -6.79
C TRP A 398 -21.63 16.01 -8.09
N LEU A 399 -22.44 15.90 -9.15
CA LEU A 399 -22.07 15.27 -10.41
C LEU A 399 -21.64 16.26 -11.50
N GLN A 400 -21.35 17.52 -11.16
CA GLN A 400 -21.00 18.55 -12.14
C GLN A 400 -19.64 18.30 -12.82
N ASN A 401 -18.76 17.55 -12.16
CA ASN A 401 -17.45 17.14 -12.69
C ASN A 401 -17.45 15.73 -13.32
N GLY A 402 -18.63 15.11 -13.47
CA GLY A 402 -18.79 13.74 -13.95
C GLY A 402 -19.03 12.76 -12.81
N VAL A 403 -19.34 11.51 -13.17
CA VAL A 403 -19.61 10.42 -12.22
C VAL A 403 -18.43 9.47 -12.23
N LYS A 404 -17.86 9.20 -11.05
CA LYS A 404 -16.84 8.17 -10.90
C LYS A 404 -17.49 6.86 -10.48
N ILE A 405 -17.19 5.80 -11.21
CA ILE A 405 -17.76 4.48 -10.99
C ILE A 405 -16.63 3.47 -11.00
N ARG A 406 -16.57 2.63 -9.96
CA ARG A 406 -15.52 1.63 -9.78
C ARG A 406 -16.07 0.23 -9.85
N ILE A 407 -15.28 -0.68 -10.43
CA ILE A 407 -15.46 -2.11 -10.23
C ILE A 407 -14.86 -2.47 -8.87
N PRO A 408 -15.60 -3.13 -7.95
CA PRO A 408 -15.11 -3.49 -6.62
C PRO A 408 -13.78 -4.25 -6.68
N ASP A 409 -12.86 -3.99 -5.75
CA ASP A 409 -11.52 -4.62 -5.74
C ASP A 409 -11.58 -6.15 -5.66
N GLY A 410 -12.62 -6.70 -5.03
CA GLY A 410 -12.87 -8.14 -4.93
C GLY A 410 -13.38 -8.78 -6.23
N ALA A 411 -13.80 -8.01 -7.24
CA ALA A 411 -14.31 -8.55 -8.50
C ALA A 411 -13.20 -9.29 -9.26
N PHE A 412 -13.48 -10.52 -9.68
CA PHE A 412 -12.58 -11.29 -10.53
C PHE A 412 -12.92 -11.05 -12.01
N ILE A 413 -12.12 -10.18 -12.63
CA ILE A 413 -12.14 -9.88 -14.07
C ILE A 413 -10.81 -10.37 -14.64
N GLY A 414 -10.82 -11.26 -15.63
CA GLY A 414 -9.59 -11.87 -16.16
C GLY A 414 -8.66 -10.84 -16.82
N ASP A 415 -7.35 -11.04 -16.73
CA ASP A 415 -6.32 -10.08 -17.21
C ASP A 415 -6.39 -9.78 -18.72
N ASP A 416 -7.05 -10.63 -19.50
CA ASP A 416 -7.27 -10.51 -20.95
C ASP A 416 -8.66 -9.96 -21.31
N SER A 417 -9.44 -9.52 -20.31
CA SER A 417 -10.83 -9.09 -20.50
C SER A 417 -10.94 -7.63 -20.92
N THR A 418 -11.83 -7.37 -21.87
CA THR A 418 -12.33 -6.03 -22.16
C THR A 418 -13.52 -5.73 -21.25
N VAL A 419 -13.55 -4.53 -20.68
CA VAL A 419 -14.60 -4.11 -19.73
C VAL A 419 -15.18 -2.77 -20.13
N GLN A 420 -16.51 -2.67 -20.13
CA GLN A 420 -17.23 -1.43 -20.42
C GLN A 420 -18.24 -1.13 -19.31
N MET A 421 -18.23 0.10 -18.81
CA MET A 421 -19.21 0.58 -17.84
C MET A 421 -20.38 1.23 -18.56
N HIS A 422 -21.59 0.79 -18.24
CA HIS A 422 -22.83 1.32 -18.78
C HIS A 422 -23.50 2.23 -17.75
N TRP A 423 -23.69 3.48 -18.13
CA TRP A 423 -24.61 4.43 -17.50
C TRP A 423 -25.83 4.53 -18.41
N GLU A 424 -26.88 3.77 -18.11
CA GLU A 424 -28.08 3.68 -18.95
C GLU A 424 -29.16 4.63 -18.42
N GLY A 425 -29.26 5.80 -19.05
CA GLY A 425 -30.19 6.85 -18.68
C GLY A 425 -31.47 6.89 -19.51
N ASN A 426 -32.23 7.98 -19.38
CA ASN A 426 -33.59 8.09 -19.93
C ASN A 426 -33.65 8.61 -21.38
N THR A 427 -32.54 9.13 -21.90
CA THR A 427 -32.42 9.66 -23.27
C THR A 427 -31.04 9.33 -23.83
N SER A 428 -30.84 9.49 -25.14
CA SER A 428 -29.50 9.32 -25.76
C SER A 428 -28.44 10.26 -25.20
N THR A 429 -28.84 11.45 -24.72
CA THR A 429 -27.97 12.41 -24.02
C THR A 429 -27.81 12.09 -22.54
N GLY A 430 -28.64 11.21 -21.98
CA GLY A 430 -28.56 10.71 -20.61
C GLY A 430 -27.85 9.35 -20.48
N SER A 431 -27.57 8.64 -21.58
CA SER A 431 -26.82 7.37 -21.55
C SER A 431 -25.36 7.58 -21.95
N PHE A 432 -24.45 6.80 -21.37
CA PHE A 432 -23.04 6.80 -21.72
C PHE A 432 -22.41 5.41 -21.51
N ILE A 433 -21.47 5.03 -22.38
CA ILE A 433 -20.65 3.84 -22.21
C ILE A 433 -19.21 4.33 -22.02
N ALA A 434 -18.64 4.04 -20.86
CA ALA A 434 -17.26 4.41 -20.55
C ALA A 434 -16.32 3.22 -20.70
N ASP A 435 -15.17 3.49 -21.32
CA ASP A 435 -14.00 2.63 -21.27
C ASP A 435 -13.21 2.89 -19.96
N PRO A 436 -12.35 1.96 -19.53
CA PRO A 436 -11.55 2.13 -18.32
C PRO A 436 -10.62 3.34 -18.39
N SER A 437 -10.34 3.96 -17.24
CA SER A 437 -9.38 5.05 -17.15
C SER A 437 -7.97 4.59 -17.53
N PRO A 438 -7.16 5.38 -18.26
CA PRO A 438 -5.81 4.99 -18.68
C PRO A 438 -4.87 4.60 -17.54
N ASP A 439 -5.04 5.22 -16.37
CA ASP A 439 -4.19 5.03 -15.19
C ASP A 439 -4.77 4.03 -14.17
N ASP A 440 -6.05 3.65 -14.30
CA ASP A 440 -6.74 2.71 -13.41
C ASP A 440 -7.81 1.90 -14.17
N PRO A 441 -7.56 0.61 -14.46
CA PRO A 441 -8.44 -0.23 -15.28
C PRO A 441 -9.77 -0.60 -14.58
N ARG A 442 -9.95 -0.28 -13.29
CA ARG A 442 -11.20 -0.49 -12.55
C ARG A 442 -12.02 0.78 -12.37
N LEU A 443 -11.48 1.94 -12.74
CA LEU A 443 -12.15 3.24 -12.65
C LEU A 443 -12.74 3.65 -13.99
N PHE A 444 -13.99 4.08 -13.97
CA PHE A 444 -14.72 4.57 -15.12
C PHE A 444 -15.26 5.96 -14.82
N ILE A 445 -15.17 6.85 -15.80
CA ILE A 445 -15.62 8.24 -15.68
C ILE A 445 -16.77 8.46 -16.66
N ILE A 446 -17.97 8.67 -16.12
CA ILE A 446 -19.10 9.14 -16.90
C ILE A 446 -18.98 10.67 -17.00
N PRO A 447 -18.96 11.26 -18.20
CA PRO A 447 -18.84 12.70 -18.35
C PRO A 447 -20.06 13.41 -17.75
N SER A 448 -19.86 14.62 -17.23
CA SER A 448 -20.93 15.44 -16.66
C SER A 448 -22.04 15.76 -17.66
N THR A 449 -21.79 15.63 -18.96
CA THR A 449 -22.78 15.81 -20.03
C THR A 449 -23.86 14.73 -20.06
N ALA A 450 -23.63 13.54 -19.47
CA ALA A 450 -24.61 12.44 -19.41
C ALA A 450 -25.55 12.52 -18.19
N VAL A 451 -25.33 13.47 -17.29
CA VAL A 451 -26.09 13.63 -16.04
C VAL A 451 -27.42 14.40 -16.21
N PRO A 452 -27.48 15.54 -16.95
CA PRO A 452 -28.61 16.47 -16.82
C PRO A 452 -29.95 15.88 -17.26
N ALA A 453 -29.94 15.03 -18.30
CA ALA A 453 -31.16 14.41 -18.82
C ALA A 453 -31.81 13.43 -17.83
N ASN A 454 -31.07 13.00 -16.81
CA ASN A 454 -31.50 12.07 -15.78
C ASN A 454 -31.90 12.74 -14.46
N MET A 455 -31.80 14.07 -14.33
CA MET A 455 -32.20 14.76 -13.10
C MET A 455 -33.69 14.52 -12.77
N GLY A 456 -33.94 14.07 -11.54
CA GLY A 456 -35.26 13.65 -11.05
C GLY A 456 -35.73 12.30 -11.59
N LYS A 457 -34.82 11.49 -12.15
CA LYS A 457 -35.12 10.19 -12.77
C LYS A 457 -34.10 9.13 -12.31
N TRP A 458 -34.41 7.88 -12.62
CA TRP A 458 -33.55 6.72 -12.34
C TRP A 458 -32.62 6.40 -13.52
N VAL A 459 -31.42 5.93 -13.20
CA VAL A 459 -30.40 5.44 -14.13
C VAL A 459 -29.99 4.04 -13.71
N GLU A 460 -29.77 3.16 -14.68
CA GLU A 460 -29.21 1.84 -14.42
C GLU A 460 -27.70 1.85 -14.67
N VAL A 461 -26.92 1.46 -13.66
CA VAL A 461 -25.45 1.40 -13.73
C VAL A 461 -25.00 -0.04 -13.60
N TYR A 462 -24.27 -0.54 -14.60
CA TYR A 462 -23.72 -1.91 -14.63
C TYR A 462 -22.52 -1.99 -15.55
N TYR A 463 -21.70 -3.03 -15.45
CA TYR A 463 -20.57 -3.24 -16.36
C TYR A 463 -20.63 -4.60 -17.06
N LYS A 464 -20.09 -4.64 -18.27
CA LYS A 464 -19.97 -5.85 -19.09
C LYS A 464 -18.51 -6.21 -19.25
N VAL A 465 -18.22 -7.50 -19.05
CA VAL A 465 -16.88 -8.08 -19.17
C VAL A 465 -16.90 -9.10 -20.30
N VAL A 466 -15.97 -8.98 -21.24
CA VAL A 466 -15.82 -9.90 -22.37
C VAL A 466 -14.35 -10.28 -22.53
N SER A 467 -14.05 -11.57 -22.43
CA SER A 467 -12.76 -12.18 -22.77
C SER A 467 -12.92 -13.18 -23.92
N LEU A 468 -11.83 -13.86 -24.32
CA LEU A 468 -11.87 -14.89 -25.35
C LEU A 468 -12.68 -16.14 -24.95
N SER A 469 -12.89 -16.36 -23.65
CA SER A 469 -13.49 -17.59 -23.11
C SER A 469 -14.74 -17.38 -22.25
N GLN A 470 -14.97 -16.17 -21.74
CA GLN A 470 -16.11 -15.84 -20.89
C GLN A 470 -16.69 -14.47 -21.21
N SER A 471 -18.00 -14.31 -21.00
CA SER A 471 -18.66 -13.01 -21.03
C SER A 471 -19.71 -12.93 -19.93
N GLY A 472 -19.80 -11.80 -19.25
CA GLY A 472 -20.71 -11.61 -18.13
C GLY A 472 -21.16 -10.16 -17.99
N THR A 473 -22.28 -9.95 -17.32
CA THR A 473 -22.82 -8.63 -16.96
C THR A 473 -22.98 -8.60 -15.45
N SER A 474 -22.53 -7.53 -14.79
CA SER A 474 -22.76 -7.34 -13.36
C SER A 474 -24.26 -7.16 -13.06
N PRO A 475 -24.71 -7.38 -11.82
CA PRO A 475 -25.99 -6.87 -11.35
C PRO A 475 -26.04 -5.32 -11.46
N VAL A 476 -27.25 -4.78 -11.48
CA VAL A 476 -27.51 -3.35 -11.71
C VAL A 476 -27.52 -2.59 -10.39
N PHE A 477 -26.83 -1.44 -10.37
CA PHE A 477 -27.09 -0.37 -9.40
C PHE A 477 -28.16 0.54 -10.00
N LYS A 478 -29.37 0.52 -9.45
CA LYS A 478 -30.42 1.49 -9.79
C LYS A 478 -30.19 2.77 -8.99
N LEU A 479 -29.86 3.84 -9.69
CA LEU A 479 -29.44 5.09 -9.10
C LEU A 479 -30.46 6.19 -9.40
N GLU A 480 -31.07 6.77 -8.38
CA GLU A 480 -31.86 8.00 -8.52
C GLU A 480 -30.92 9.20 -8.60
N VAL A 481 -30.94 9.93 -9.72
CA VAL A 481 -30.21 11.20 -9.84
C VAL A 481 -31.12 12.31 -9.35
N ARG A 482 -31.03 12.64 -8.06
CA ARG A 482 -31.86 13.67 -7.43
C ARG A 482 -31.53 15.05 -8.01
N GLY A 483 -32.57 15.75 -8.44
CA GLY A 483 -32.45 17.02 -9.15
C GLY A 483 -31.89 18.16 -8.30
N LEU A 484 -31.51 19.25 -8.97
CA LEU A 484 -31.01 20.46 -8.35
C LEU A 484 -32.15 21.28 -7.72
N VAL A 485 -32.03 21.64 -6.44
CA VAL A 485 -33.04 22.42 -5.70
C VAL A 485 -32.47 23.80 -5.34
N GLY A 486 -33.16 24.88 -5.74
CA GLY A 486 -32.86 26.24 -5.27
C GLY A 486 -31.63 26.94 -5.88
N VAL A 487 -31.02 26.38 -6.93
CA VAL A 487 -29.75 26.87 -7.53
C VAL A 487 -29.91 27.56 -8.89
N TRP A 488 -31.14 27.83 -9.32
CA TRP A 488 -31.41 28.40 -10.64
C TRP A 488 -31.26 29.93 -10.67
N PRO A 489 -30.56 30.52 -11.66
CA PRO A 489 -30.40 31.96 -11.78
C PRO A 489 -31.72 32.67 -12.10
N VAL A 490 -31.83 33.90 -11.62
CA VAL A 490 -32.96 34.79 -11.88
C VAL A 490 -32.60 35.70 -13.05
N ILE A 491 -33.47 35.80 -14.07
CA ILE A 491 -33.27 36.76 -15.18
C ILE A 491 -33.42 38.20 -14.67
N GLN A 492 -32.57 39.13 -15.09
CA GLN A 492 -32.59 40.53 -14.63
C GLN A 492 -32.79 41.51 -15.78
N ILE A 493 -33.53 42.60 -15.54
CA ILE A 493 -33.61 43.73 -16.49
C ILE A 493 -32.42 44.65 -16.24
N MET A 494 -31.51 44.69 -17.20
CA MET A 494 -30.21 45.36 -17.08
C MET A 494 -30.13 46.66 -17.88
N ARG A 495 -31.01 46.84 -18.87
CA ARG A 495 -31.01 48.00 -19.77
C ARG A 495 -32.44 48.54 -19.95
N PRO A 496 -32.87 49.55 -19.17
CA PRO A 496 -32.16 50.18 -18.06
C PRO A 496 -32.09 49.25 -16.84
N ARG A 497 -31.04 49.37 -16.03
CA ARG A 497 -30.89 48.55 -14.82
C ARG A 497 -31.94 48.96 -13.79
N ILE A 498 -32.76 48.02 -13.35
CA ILE A 498 -33.75 48.22 -12.29
C ILE A 498 -33.43 47.32 -11.10
N THR A 499 -33.63 47.82 -9.88
CA THR A 499 -33.39 47.06 -8.63
C THR A 499 -34.58 47.10 -7.68
N ASP A 500 -35.59 47.91 -8.01
CA ASP A 500 -36.77 48.23 -7.20
C ASP A 500 -38.07 47.73 -7.85
N THR A 501 -37.98 46.87 -8.87
CA THR A 501 -39.10 46.37 -9.71
C THR A 501 -39.78 47.43 -10.59
N LEU A 502 -39.28 48.68 -10.64
CA LEU A 502 -39.90 49.78 -11.39
C LEU A 502 -39.19 50.01 -12.73
N LEU A 503 -39.93 49.90 -13.83
CA LEU A 503 -39.42 50.13 -15.18
C LEU A 503 -40.07 51.39 -15.79
N TYR A 504 -39.28 52.46 -15.91
CA TYR A 504 -39.73 53.73 -16.48
C TYR A 504 -39.55 53.77 -18.00
N LEU A 505 -40.63 54.00 -18.75
CA LEU A 505 -40.65 53.91 -20.22
C LEU A 505 -39.78 54.96 -20.93
N ASP A 506 -39.56 56.12 -20.30
CA ASP A 506 -38.68 57.18 -20.81
C ASP A 506 -37.20 56.78 -20.78
N ARG A 507 -36.82 55.83 -19.91
CA ARG A 507 -35.47 55.25 -19.80
C ARG A 507 -35.27 53.99 -20.63
N VAL A 508 -36.33 53.43 -21.23
CA VAL A 508 -36.24 52.26 -22.09
C VAL A 508 -35.75 52.65 -23.48
N PRO A 509 -34.65 52.06 -23.99
CA PRO A 509 -34.15 52.26 -25.36
C PRO A 509 -35.22 52.02 -26.43
N SER A 510 -35.03 52.57 -27.64
CA SER A 510 -35.98 52.38 -28.75
C SER A 510 -36.24 50.92 -29.10
N GLU A 511 -35.22 50.07 -29.00
CA GLU A 511 -35.33 48.63 -29.25
C GLU A 511 -36.06 47.85 -28.15
N GLY A 512 -36.20 48.39 -26.94
CA GLY A 512 -36.81 47.71 -25.79
C GLY A 512 -35.90 47.58 -24.57
N ALA A 513 -36.41 46.91 -23.54
CA ALA A 513 -35.67 46.68 -22.30
C ALA A 513 -34.81 45.41 -22.41
N GLY A 514 -33.50 45.53 -22.20
CA GLY A 514 -32.56 44.40 -22.25
C GLY A 514 -32.51 43.61 -20.95
N LEU A 515 -32.58 42.29 -21.07
CA LEU A 515 -32.52 41.34 -19.96
C LEU A 515 -31.35 40.39 -20.12
N ASP A 516 -30.74 40.06 -18.98
CA ASP A 516 -29.60 39.17 -18.89
C ASP A 516 -29.92 38.05 -17.89
N LEU A 517 -29.76 36.79 -18.34
CA LEU A 517 -29.84 35.59 -17.52
C LEU A 517 -28.43 35.02 -17.38
N ALA A 518 -27.93 34.93 -16.15
CA ALA A 518 -26.62 34.36 -15.86
C ALA A 518 -26.58 32.85 -16.13
N SER A 519 -25.38 32.28 -16.26
CA SER A 519 -25.18 30.84 -16.41
C SER A 519 -25.76 30.03 -15.25
N TRP A 520 -26.18 28.79 -15.54
CA TRP A 520 -26.68 27.82 -14.57
C TRP A 520 -25.85 26.52 -14.61
N ALA A 521 -26.00 25.69 -13.59
CA ALA A 521 -25.38 24.36 -13.56
C ALA A 521 -25.84 23.53 -14.77
N TYR A 522 -24.91 22.88 -15.45
CA TYR A 522 -25.13 22.13 -16.70
C TYR A 522 -25.62 22.96 -17.90
N MET A 523 -25.34 24.27 -17.92
CA MET A 523 -25.49 25.08 -19.14
C MET A 523 -24.59 24.51 -20.24
N ALA A 524 -25.16 24.19 -21.40
CA ALA A 524 -24.42 23.61 -22.52
C ALA A 524 -24.94 24.10 -23.89
N PRO A 525 -24.08 24.17 -24.92
CA PRO A 525 -24.50 24.45 -26.29
C PRO A 525 -25.61 23.48 -26.76
N GLY A 526 -26.60 23.98 -27.48
CA GLY A 526 -27.75 23.22 -27.95
C GLY A 526 -28.88 23.05 -26.94
N GLN A 527 -28.63 23.33 -25.64
CA GLN A 527 -29.65 23.25 -24.60
C GLN A 527 -30.82 24.19 -24.88
N ARG A 528 -32.06 23.72 -24.70
CA ARG A 528 -33.24 24.51 -25.05
C ARG A 528 -33.65 25.43 -23.91
N VAL A 529 -33.71 26.73 -24.20
CA VAL A 529 -34.11 27.79 -23.26
C VAL A 529 -35.26 28.58 -23.86
N ARG A 530 -36.37 28.69 -23.11
CA ARG A 530 -37.54 29.49 -23.46
C ARG A 530 -37.68 30.66 -22.51
N ILE A 531 -37.94 31.84 -23.06
CA ILE A 531 -38.16 33.05 -22.27
C ILE A 531 -39.39 33.75 -22.81
N LYS A 532 -40.32 34.09 -21.92
CA LYS A 532 -41.55 34.83 -22.25
C LYS A 532 -41.79 35.94 -21.23
N ALA A 533 -42.24 37.09 -21.70
CA ALA A 533 -42.79 38.14 -20.86
C ALA A 533 -44.32 38.09 -20.92
N ILE A 534 -44.97 38.20 -19.77
CA ILE A 534 -46.42 38.16 -19.59
C ILE A 534 -46.81 39.43 -18.85
N GLY A 535 -47.94 40.04 -19.23
CA GLY A 535 -48.49 41.17 -18.51
C GLY A 535 -49.96 41.40 -18.86
N LEU A 536 -50.58 42.41 -18.25
CA LEU A 536 -51.94 42.82 -18.59
C LEU A 536 -51.89 44.04 -19.52
N SER A 537 -52.72 44.06 -20.56
CA SER A 537 -52.93 45.25 -21.37
C SER A 537 -53.55 46.38 -20.53
N GLN A 538 -53.53 47.61 -21.05
CA GLN A 538 -54.25 48.74 -20.42
C GLN A 538 -55.77 48.50 -20.21
N SER A 539 -56.37 47.53 -20.93
CA SER A 539 -57.76 47.10 -20.75
C SER A 539 -57.93 45.91 -19.80
N GLY A 540 -56.87 45.47 -19.12
CA GLY A 540 -56.87 44.36 -18.17
C GLY A 540 -56.85 42.96 -18.81
N SER A 541 -56.60 42.84 -20.11
CA SER A 541 -56.54 41.53 -20.79
C SER A 541 -55.12 40.96 -20.76
N PRO A 542 -54.91 39.66 -20.45
CA PRO A 542 -53.59 39.05 -20.48
C PRO A 542 -52.95 39.10 -21.87
N GLN A 543 -51.67 39.50 -21.92
CA GLN A 543 -50.84 39.50 -23.11
C GLN A 543 -49.50 38.81 -22.79
N ALA A 544 -48.93 38.12 -23.77
CA ALA A 544 -47.63 37.48 -23.65
C ALA A 544 -46.83 37.66 -24.93
N VAL A 545 -45.52 37.84 -24.80
CA VAL A 545 -44.57 37.88 -25.90
C VAL A 545 -43.45 36.89 -25.64
N GLY A 546 -43.16 36.05 -26.65
CA GLY A 546 -42.00 35.17 -26.63
C GLY A 546 -40.74 35.96 -26.88
N LEU A 547 -39.86 36.04 -25.89
CA LEU A 547 -38.56 36.71 -26.01
C LEU A 547 -37.49 35.77 -26.59
N ARG A 548 -37.67 34.46 -26.37
CA ARG A 548 -36.83 33.40 -26.91
C ARG A 548 -37.70 32.16 -27.18
N THR A 549 -37.97 31.86 -28.45
CA THR A 549 -38.84 30.76 -28.88
C THR A 549 -38.39 30.18 -30.23
N GLY A 550 -38.80 28.94 -30.55
CA GLY A 550 -38.57 28.34 -31.86
C GLY A 550 -37.08 28.13 -32.18
N ALA A 551 -36.60 28.69 -33.29
CA ALA A 551 -35.20 28.54 -33.72
C ALA A 551 -34.18 29.17 -32.76
N ALA A 552 -34.62 30.09 -31.89
CA ALA A 552 -33.78 30.72 -30.88
C ALA A 552 -33.74 29.93 -29.56
N GLU A 553 -34.51 28.84 -29.39
CA GLU A 553 -34.49 28.07 -28.14
C GLU A 553 -33.14 27.42 -27.85
N PRO A 554 -32.49 26.71 -28.80
CA PRO A 554 -31.20 26.10 -28.56
C PRO A 554 -30.15 27.16 -28.22
N LEU A 555 -29.40 26.93 -27.16
CA LEU A 555 -28.34 27.80 -26.68
C LEU A 555 -27.18 27.77 -27.66
N SER A 556 -26.71 28.95 -28.08
CA SER A 556 -25.59 29.05 -29.02
C SER A 556 -24.24 28.92 -28.31
N GLU A 557 -23.21 28.50 -29.04
CA GLU A 557 -21.83 28.44 -28.50
C GLU A 557 -21.39 29.79 -27.93
N ALA A 558 -21.74 30.90 -28.60
CA ALA A 558 -21.38 32.24 -28.15
C ALA A 558 -22.01 32.59 -26.78
N GLU A 559 -23.27 32.20 -26.55
CA GLU A 559 -23.96 32.41 -25.27
C GLU A 559 -23.37 31.54 -24.15
N TYR A 560 -22.96 30.31 -24.48
CA TYR A 560 -22.27 29.42 -23.54
C TYR A 560 -20.93 30.02 -23.10
N GLN A 561 -20.10 30.47 -24.05
CA GLN A 561 -18.82 31.11 -23.76
C GLN A 561 -18.97 32.43 -22.98
N ALA A 562 -20.03 33.20 -23.29
CA ALA A 562 -20.36 34.42 -22.56
C ALA A 562 -20.92 34.16 -21.14
N ARG A 563 -21.24 32.91 -20.80
CA ARG A 563 -21.91 32.51 -19.54
C ARG A 563 -23.19 33.30 -19.27
N GLN A 564 -23.90 33.69 -20.32
CA GLN A 564 -25.04 34.59 -20.23
C GLN A 564 -25.96 34.46 -21.45
N VAL A 565 -27.28 34.47 -21.21
CA VAL A 565 -28.30 34.61 -22.25
C VAL A 565 -28.90 36.00 -22.18
N SER A 566 -28.86 36.74 -23.28
CA SER A 566 -29.40 38.10 -23.37
C SER A 566 -30.62 38.16 -24.29
N VAL A 567 -31.71 38.78 -23.82
CA VAL A 567 -32.93 39.00 -24.62
C VAL A 567 -33.45 40.41 -24.45
N ILE A 568 -34.39 40.83 -25.28
CA ILE A 568 -34.99 42.17 -25.23
C ILE A 568 -36.51 42.02 -25.13
N ILE A 569 -37.14 42.69 -24.15
CA ILE A 569 -38.59 42.93 -24.19
C ILE A 569 -38.84 44.11 -25.12
N PRO A 570 -39.56 43.94 -26.23
CA PRO A 570 -39.85 45.01 -27.17
C PRO A 570 -40.54 46.21 -26.51
N LYS A 571 -40.15 47.43 -26.91
CA LYS A 571 -40.70 48.66 -26.32
C LYS A 571 -42.20 48.82 -26.58
N ASP A 572 -42.67 48.45 -27.76
CA ASP A 572 -44.09 48.46 -28.14
C ASP A 572 -44.94 47.53 -27.26
N PHE A 573 -44.41 46.36 -26.89
CA PHE A 573 -45.03 45.50 -25.89
C PHE A 573 -45.07 46.17 -24.51
N LEU A 574 -43.97 46.77 -24.04
CA LEU A 574 -43.96 47.50 -22.76
C LEU A 574 -44.97 48.66 -22.74
N GLU A 575 -45.12 49.36 -23.86
CA GLU A 575 -46.06 50.46 -24.01
C GLU A 575 -47.53 50.00 -23.97
N SER A 576 -47.84 48.77 -24.39
CA SER A 576 -49.20 48.22 -24.36
C SER A 576 -49.67 47.74 -22.98
N LEU A 577 -48.74 47.54 -22.04
CA LEU A 577 -49.01 47.01 -20.70
C LEU A 577 -49.69 48.02 -19.76
N GLN A 578 -50.30 47.52 -18.69
CA GLN A 578 -50.90 48.34 -17.64
C GLN A 578 -49.83 49.09 -16.83
N ARG A 579 -50.13 50.32 -16.41
CA ARG A 579 -49.21 51.19 -15.65
C ARG A 579 -49.46 51.10 -14.14
N ASN A 580 -48.43 51.36 -13.35
CA ASN A 580 -48.48 51.54 -11.90
C ASN A 580 -48.95 50.32 -11.07
N GLU A 581 -49.04 49.13 -11.67
CA GLU A 581 -49.41 47.89 -10.99
C GLU A 581 -48.39 46.77 -11.28
N LEU A 582 -48.17 45.88 -10.30
CA LEU A 582 -47.26 44.72 -10.41
C LEU A 582 -47.94 43.56 -11.13
N THR A 583 -48.21 43.74 -12.41
CA THR A 583 -48.97 42.80 -13.25
C THR A 583 -48.12 42.08 -14.28
N ASN A 584 -46.83 42.41 -14.38
CA ASN A 584 -45.94 41.92 -15.44
C ASN A 584 -44.88 40.98 -14.88
N THR A 585 -44.63 39.87 -15.57
CA THR A 585 -43.66 38.86 -15.18
C THR A 585 -42.82 38.38 -16.38
N VAL A 586 -41.59 37.94 -16.10
CA VAL A 586 -40.73 37.25 -17.08
C VAL A 586 -40.46 35.85 -16.57
N ALA A 587 -40.85 34.85 -17.35
CA ALA A 587 -40.65 33.44 -17.04
C ALA A 587 -39.58 32.82 -17.94
N VAL A 588 -38.73 31.99 -17.32
CA VAL A 588 -37.64 31.27 -17.98
C VAL A 588 -37.84 29.77 -17.76
N GLU A 589 -37.80 29.00 -18.84
CA GLU A 589 -37.96 27.54 -18.85
C GLU A 589 -36.76 26.91 -19.57
N VAL A 590 -36.05 26.00 -18.91
CA VAL A 590 -34.84 25.34 -19.46
C VAL A 590 -35.05 23.83 -19.51
N SER A 591 -34.75 23.20 -20.65
CA SER A 591 -34.79 21.75 -20.78
C SER A 591 -33.39 21.14 -20.65
N PHE A 592 -33.30 20.03 -19.90
CA PHE A 592 -32.08 19.25 -19.72
C PHE A 592 -32.12 17.88 -20.42
N ASP A 593 -33.24 17.54 -21.05
CA ASP A 593 -33.54 16.25 -21.68
C ASP A 593 -34.07 16.43 -23.11
N ASP A 594 -33.38 17.28 -23.88
CA ASP A 594 -33.65 17.57 -25.30
C ASP A 594 -35.06 18.08 -25.64
N GLY A 595 -35.76 18.64 -24.66
CA GLY A 595 -37.09 19.22 -24.80
C GLY A 595 -38.23 18.32 -24.34
N ALA A 596 -37.95 17.16 -23.74
CA ALA A 596 -38.98 16.29 -23.18
C ALA A 596 -39.65 16.91 -21.94
N THR A 597 -38.86 17.55 -21.08
CA THR A 597 -39.34 18.31 -19.92
C THR A 597 -38.64 19.67 -19.81
N TYR A 598 -39.28 20.62 -19.14
CA TYR A 598 -38.73 21.96 -18.90
C TYR A 598 -38.76 22.27 -17.41
N THR A 599 -37.61 22.65 -16.89
CA THR A 599 -37.43 23.15 -15.52
C THR A 599 -37.72 24.64 -15.50
N LEU A 600 -38.61 25.07 -14.60
CA LEU A 600 -38.95 26.47 -14.43
C LEU A 600 -37.90 27.16 -13.54
N PHE A 601 -37.29 28.21 -14.06
CA PHE A 601 -36.39 29.07 -13.28
C PHE A 601 -37.19 30.16 -12.55
N PRO A 602 -36.62 30.75 -11.47
CA PRO A 602 -37.20 31.89 -10.79
C PRO A 602 -37.58 33.02 -11.76
N SER A 603 -38.84 33.44 -11.68
CA SER A 603 -39.38 34.53 -12.52
C SER A 603 -39.21 35.88 -11.83
N ILE A 604 -39.05 36.95 -12.60
CA ILE A 604 -39.12 38.32 -12.07
C ILE A 604 -40.48 38.93 -12.33
N ALA A 605 -40.90 39.87 -11.47
CA ALA A 605 -42.06 40.72 -11.67
C ALA A 605 -41.64 42.19 -11.72
N PHE A 606 -42.35 43.01 -12.51
CA PHE A 606 -42.06 44.44 -12.63
C PHE A 606 -43.29 45.30 -12.92
N ILE A 607 -43.21 46.57 -12.56
CA ILE A 607 -44.21 47.61 -12.78
C ILE A 607 -43.74 48.52 -13.91
N VAL A 608 -44.61 48.85 -14.86
CA VAL A 608 -44.32 49.84 -15.91
C VAL A 608 -44.84 51.22 -15.47
N LEU A 609 -44.00 52.25 -15.57
CA LEU A 609 -44.31 53.63 -15.20
C LEU A 609 -44.12 54.60 -16.37
N ASP A 610 -44.91 55.67 -16.37
CA ASP A 610 -44.70 56.83 -17.24
C ASP A 610 -43.66 57.79 -16.58
N GLY A 611 -42.85 58.48 -17.37
CA GLY A 611 -41.53 59.05 -17.00
C GLY A 611 -41.41 60.01 -15.80
N HIS A 612 -40.17 60.41 -15.47
CA HIS A 612 -39.84 61.17 -14.25
C HIS A 612 -40.26 62.66 -14.29
N SER A 613 -40.93 63.14 -13.24
CA SER A 613 -41.01 64.59 -12.94
C SER A 613 -40.05 64.94 -11.78
N LEU A 614 -39.12 65.87 -12.02
CA LEU A 614 -38.15 66.39 -11.06
C LEU A 614 -38.76 67.59 -10.29
N GLN A 615 -38.66 67.59 -8.96
CA GLN A 615 -38.63 68.81 -8.15
C GLN A 615 -37.43 68.79 -7.19
N ALA A 616 -36.77 69.95 -7.14
CA ALA A 616 -35.39 70.18 -6.71
C ALA A 616 -35.23 70.66 -5.25
N GLY A 617 -34.03 70.49 -4.69
CA GLY A 617 -33.56 71.30 -3.55
C GLY A 617 -32.25 70.83 -2.86
N GLY A 618 -31.09 71.35 -3.32
CA GLY A 618 -29.79 71.60 -2.63
C GLY A 618 -29.08 70.45 -1.86
N VAL A 619 -27.78 70.14 -2.02
CA VAL A 619 -26.56 70.97 -2.12
C VAL A 619 -25.43 70.22 -2.88
N ALA A 620 -24.56 70.99 -3.56
CA ALA A 620 -23.34 70.63 -4.32
C ALA A 620 -22.38 69.64 -3.61
N GLN A 621 -21.87 68.57 -4.25
CA GLN A 621 -20.74 68.46 -5.22
C GLN A 621 -19.35 68.88 -4.67
N ASP A 622 -18.59 67.91 -4.14
CA ASP A 622 -17.38 67.38 -4.80
C ASP A 622 -16.83 66.16 -4.03
N ALA A 623 -16.83 64.99 -4.65
CA ALA A 623 -16.02 63.82 -4.27
C ALA A 623 -15.94 62.85 -5.46
N THR A 624 -14.95 63.09 -6.31
CA THR A 624 -14.32 62.03 -7.09
C THR A 624 -13.49 61.14 -6.16
N ALA A 625 -13.45 59.85 -6.51
CA ALA A 625 -12.59 58.78 -6.01
C ALA A 625 -13.05 57.97 -4.77
N THR A 626 -13.03 56.65 -4.99
CA THR A 626 -13.18 55.51 -4.05
C THR A 626 -14.55 55.34 -3.38
N GLY A 627 -15.49 54.84 -4.19
CA GLY A 627 -16.71 54.20 -3.70
C GLY A 627 -16.41 52.80 -3.14
N MET A 628 -16.50 52.67 -1.82
CA MET A 628 -16.91 51.44 -1.16
C MET A 628 -18.27 51.71 -0.52
N ILE A 629 -19.31 51.06 -1.03
CA ILE A 629 -20.59 50.88 -0.34
C ILE A 629 -20.67 49.38 -0.02
N PRO A 630 -21.06 48.98 1.21
CA PRO A 630 -20.81 47.64 1.73
C PRO A 630 -21.72 46.61 1.06
N HIS A 631 -21.12 45.55 0.51
CA HIS A 631 -21.82 44.33 0.15
C HIS A 631 -22.09 43.54 1.45
N MET A 632 -23.36 43.34 1.82
CA MET A 632 -23.78 42.20 2.63
C MET A 632 -24.10 41.06 1.64
N GLN A 633 -23.23 40.06 1.54
CA GLN A 633 -23.47 38.85 0.77
C GLN A 633 -23.55 37.65 1.73
N GLY A 634 -24.73 37.02 1.79
CA GLY A 634 -24.86 35.57 1.94
C GLY A 634 -24.56 34.90 3.30
N ARG A 635 -25.49 34.98 4.26
CA ARG A 635 -25.72 33.84 5.18
C ARG A 635 -26.66 32.85 4.49
N ASN A 636 -26.10 31.81 3.87
CA ASN A 636 -26.84 30.66 3.33
C ASN A 636 -26.62 29.47 4.29
N PRO A 637 -27.62 29.01 5.07
CA PRO A 637 -27.43 27.95 6.09
C PRO A 637 -27.21 26.52 5.55
N MET A 638 -26.82 26.35 4.28
CA MET A 638 -26.79 25.04 3.59
C MET A 638 -25.56 24.84 2.68
N ALA A 639 -24.43 25.51 2.93
CA ALA A 639 -23.17 25.17 2.29
C ALA A 639 -22.34 24.31 3.26
N ASN A 640 -22.27 23.00 3.02
CA ASN A 640 -21.31 22.14 3.71
C ASN A 640 -19.91 22.66 3.37
N ASN A 641 -19.18 23.12 4.37
CA ASN A 641 -17.85 23.70 4.24
C ASN A 641 -16.79 22.60 4.03
N THR A 642 -16.94 21.79 2.98
CA THR A 642 -16.05 20.64 2.73
C THR A 642 -14.67 21.09 2.26
N LEU A 643 -13.68 20.20 2.37
CA LEU A 643 -12.31 20.44 1.90
C LEU A 643 -12.29 20.76 0.40
N ASN A 644 -13.14 20.08 -0.39
CA ASN A 644 -13.27 20.35 -1.82
C ASN A 644 -13.84 21.74 -2.07
N HIS A 645 -14.89 22.15 -1.35
CA HIS A 645 -15.46 23.50 -1.47
C HIS A 645 -14.42 24.58 -1.15
N LEU A 646 -13.63 24.40 -0.09
CA LEU A 646 -12.54 25.33 0.25
C LEU A 646 -11.45 25.38 -0.81
N THR A 647 -11.08 24.23 -1.37
CA THR A 647 -10.09 24.15 -2.44
C THR A 647 -10.58 24.85 -3.72
N GLU A 648 -11.86 24.70 -4.08
CA GLU A 648 -12.48 25.40 -5.21
C GLU A 648 -12.56 26.91 -4.96
N TRP A 649 -12.96 27.33 -3.76
CA TRP A 649 -12.97 28.74 -3.35
C TRP A 649 -11.56 29.36 -3.46
N MET A 650 -10.52 28.63 -3.03
CA MET A 650 -9.14 29.10 -3.14
C MET A 650 -8.64 29.17 -4.59
N LYS A 651 -9.12 28.27 -5.45
CA LYS A 651 -8.72 28.18 -6.86
C LYS A 651 -9.27 29.33 -7.68
N ASP A 652 -10.42 29.89 -7.31
CA ASP A 652 -11.05 30.98 -8.04
C ASP A 652 -10.17 32.25 -7.99
N PRO A 653 -9.66 32.74 -9.14
CA PRO A 653 -8.81 33.93 -9.18
C PRO A 653 -9.53 35.20 -8.74
N ALA A 654 -10.87 35.24 -8.70
CA ALA A 654 -11.63 36.37 -8.16
C ALA A 654 -11.54 36.49 -6.63
N ASN A 655 -11.21 35.39 -5.94
CA ASN A 655 -11.13 35.37 -4.48
C ASN A 655 -9.75 35.81 -3.99
N ASN A 656 -9.74 36.83 -3.14
CA ASN A 656 -8.56 37.20 -2.38
C ASN A 656 -8.48 36.31 -1.15
N VAL A 657 -7.73 35.22 -1.24
CA VAL A 657 -7.63 34.21 -0.16
C VAL A 657 -6.77 34.74 0.98
N MET A 658 -5.61 35.30 0.62
CA MET A 658 -4.57 35.68 1.56
C MET A 658 -4.69 37.11 2.09
N TRP A 659 -5.46 38.00 1.44
CA TRP A 659 -5.65 39.40 1.85
C TRP A 659 -4.34 40.17 2.13
N GLY A 660 -3.28 39.84 1.40
CA GLY A 660 -1.95 40.43 1.58
C GLY A 660 -1.16 39.88 2.77
N TRP A 661 -1.67 38.87 3.48
CA TRP A 661 -0.94 38.14 4.51
C TRP A 661 -0.09 37.01 3.91
N ASP A 662 1.03 36.70 4.54
CA ASP A 662 1.93 35.65 4.07
C ASP A 662 1.45 34.26 4.51
N SER A 663 0.80 34.18 5.68
CA SER A 663 0.18 32.97 6.20
C SER A 663 -1.07 33.26 7.03
N ILE A 664 -2.04 32.35 7.01
CA ILE A 664 -3.27 32.42 7.82
C ILE A 664 -3.50 31.06 8.45
N ALA A 665 -3.56 30.98 9.78
CA ALA A 665 -3.92 29.76 10.50
C ALA A 665 -5.34 29.88 11.09
N ALA A 666 -6.14 28.83 10.97
CA ALA A 666 -7.46 28.69 11.57
C ALA A 666 -7.46 27.50 12.52
N MET A 667 -7.99 27.69 13.73
CA MET A 667 -7.98 26.71 14.81
C MET A 667 -9.36 26.59 15.45
N ALA A 668 -9.92 25.38 15.52
CA ALA A 668 -11.25 25.14 16.06
C ALA A 668 -11.33 25.52 17.55
N ARG A 669 -12.41 26.18 17.96
CA ARG A 669 -12.62 26.67 19.33
C ARG A 669 -12.45 25.58 20.39
N GLY A 670 -13.04 24.40 20.15
CA GLY A 670 -12.98 23.27 21.07
C GLY A 670 -11.53 22.89 21.38
N GLU A 671 -10.70 22.83 20.35
CA GLU A 671 -9.28 22.49 20.50
C GLU A 671 -8.45 23.62 21.10
N VAL A 672 -8.75 24.89 20.79
CA VAL A 672 -8.12 26.03 21.49
C VAL A 672 -8.46 26.02 22.99
N ASN A 673 -9.69 25.63 23.36
CA ASN A 673 -10.07 25.44 24.76
C ASN A 673 -9.31 24.27 25.40
N ASN A 674 -9.03 23.20 24.66
CA ASN A 674 -8.17 22.12 25.13
C ASN A 674 -6.74 22.62 25.37
N LEU A 675 -6.18 23.47 24.49
CA LEU A 675 -4.87 24.08 24.70
C LEU A 675 -4.84 24.96 25.97
N LEU A 676 -5.86 25.78 26.19
CA LEU A 676 -6.00 26.58 27.43
C LEU A 676 -6.11 25.69 28.68
N LEU A 677 -6.83 24.57 28.58
CA LEU A 677 -6.92 23.59 29.67
C LEU A 677 -5.55 22.97 29.98
N GLN A 678 -4.78 22.58 28.96
CA GLN A 678 -3.44 22.01 29.15
C GLN A 678 -2.47 23.02 29.76
N GLU A 679 -2.50 24.28 29.30
CA GLU A 679 -1.74 25.38 29.90
C GLU A 679 -2.13 25.56 31.37
N TYR A 680 -3.42 25.52 31.71
CA TYR A 680 -3.88 25.57 33.09
C TYR A 680 -3.35 24.42 33.93
N VAL A 681 -3.39 23.18 33.41
CA VAL A 681 -2.85 21.98 34.08
C VAL A 681 -1.34 22.08 34.29
N ALA A 682 -0.61 22.65 33.32
CA ALA A 682 0.85 22.83 33.41
C ALA A 682 1.23 23.85 34.50
N ARG A 683 0.44 24.91 34.67
CA ARG A 683 0.70 25.98 35.66
C ARG A 683 0.75 25.50 37.11
N PHE A 684 0.06 24.41 37.44
CA PHE A 684 0.12 23.82 38.78
C PHE A 684 1.52 23.31 39.14
N SER A 685 2.30 22.89 38.14
CA SER A 685 3.69 22.46 38.36
C SER A 685 4.69 23.61 38.37
N SER A 686 4.32 24.82 37.94
CA SER A 686 5.23 25.97 37.79
C SER A 686 4.97 27.13 38.76
N ASP A 687 4.06 26.98 39.73
CA ASP A 687 3.67 28.02 40.71
C ASP A 687 3.14 29.33 40.07
N THR A 688 2.61 29.24 38.84
CA THR A 688 2.06 30.36 38.06
C THR A 688 0.53 30.28 37.90
N CYS A 689 -0.12 29.45 38.71
CA CYS A 689 -1.58 29.40 38.80
C CYS A 689 -2.14 30.69 39.40
N LEU A 690 -3.32 31.09 38.93
CA LEU A 690 -4.11 32.13 39.59
C LEU A 690 -4.40 31.72 41.04
N LYS A 691 -3.92 32.53 41.99
CA LYS A 691 -4.11 32.28 43.42
C LYS A 691 -5.59 32.43 43.80
N PRO A 692 -6.08 31.71 44.84
CA PRO A 692 -7.43 31.89 45.34
C PRO A 692 -7.73 33.35 45.68
N VAL A 693 -8.85 33.85 45.15
CA VAL A 693 -9.20 35.27 45.21
C VAL A 693 -10.06 35.54 46.44
N SER A 694 -9.67 36.55 47.23
CA SER A 694 -10.48 37.05 48.34
C SER A 694 -10.63 38.56 48.24
N GLY A 695 -11.77 39.10 48.63
CA GLY A 695 -12.03 40.53 48.55
C GLY A 695 -13.43 40.90 49.04
N GLU A 696 -13.71 42.20 49.06
CA GLU A 696 -15.03 42.73 49.41
C GLU A 696 -15.61 43.50 48.21
N VAL A 697 -16.86 43.18 47.85
CA VAL A 697 -17.61 43.87 46.80
C VAL A 697 -18.79 44.58 47.46
N ILE A 698 -18.77 45.91 47.47
CA ILE A 698 -19.91 46.69 47.97
C ILE A 698 -21.03 46.61 46.92
N LEU A 699 -22.22 46.17 47.35
CA LEU A 699 -23.40 46.02 46.51
C LEU A 699 -24.35 47.23 46.66
N SER A 700 -25.42 47.19 45.87
CA SER A 700 -26.56 48.10 46.03
C SER A 700 -27.24 47.93 47.41
N ASP A 701 -28.01 48.94 47.83
CA ASP A 701 -28.89 48.89 49.01
C ASP A 701 -28.22 48.56 50.37
N GLY A 702 -26.94 48.90 50.52
CA GLY A 702 -26.21 48.75 51.78
C GLY A 702 -25.82 47.30 52.10
N PHE A 703 -25.74 46.44 51.09
CA PHE A 703 -25.15 45.11 51.21
C PHE A 703 -23.69 45.12 50.75
N LYS A 704 -22.90 44.15 51.20
CA LYS A 704 -21.62 43.81 50.61
C LYS A 704 -21.45 42.31 50.57
N GLU A 705 -20.67 41.83 49.61
CA GLU A 705 -20.27 40.43 49.51
C GLU A 705 -18.79 40.32 49.84
N CYS A 706 -18.49 39.61 50.92
CA CYS A 706 -17.14 39.21 51.29
C CYS A 706 -16.85 37.86 50.64
N ILE A 707 -16.00 37.88 49.62
CA ILE A 707 -15.55 36.71 48.88
C ILE A 707 -14.27 36.19 49.55
N HIS A 708 -14.23 34.89 49.84
CA HIS A 708 -13.08 34.25 50.47
C HIS A 708 -12.66 32.99 49.70
N ASN A 709 -11.40 32.95 49.28
CA ASN A 709 -10.76 31.85 48.56
C ASN A 709 -11.55 31.34 47.36
N PHE A 710 -12.04 32.26 46.50
CA PHE A 710 -12.61 31.88 45.22
C PHE A 710 -11.54 31.28 44.31
N ILE A 711 -11.73 30.02 43.92
CA ILE A 711 -10.82 29.29 43.04
C ILE A 711 -11.39 29.32 41.63
N LEU A 712 -10.66 29.90 40.68
CA LEU A 712 -11.07 29.98 39.28
C LEU A 712 -10.65 28.72 38.52
N ASP A 713 -11.57 28.20 37.72
CA ASP A 713 -11.28 27.18 36.71
C ASP A 713 -10.53 27.76 35.50
N ALA A 714 -10.05 26.88 34.61
CA ALA A 714 -9.45 27.26 33.34
C ALA A 714 -10.39 28.19 32.53
N PRO A 715 -9.87 29.26 31.91
CA PRO A 715 -10.65 30.13 31.05
C PRO A 715 -11.06 29.38 29.78
N ARG A 716 -12.35 29.48 29.42
CA ARG A 716 -12.90 28.87 28.21
C ARG A 716 -13.44 29.93 27.26
N LEU A 717 -13.04 29.85 26.00
CA LEU A 717 -13.54 30.67 24.91
C LEU A 717 -14.95 30.22 24.50
N ALA A 718 -15.85 31.19 24.45
CA ALA A 718 -17.13 31.13 23.75
C ALA A 718 -17.15 32.28 22.74
N PHE A 719 -17.64 32.01 21.53
CA PHE A 719 -17.73 33.04 20.50
C PHE A 719 -19.15 33.57 20.40
N SER A 720 -19.33 34.86 20.69
CA SER A 720 -20.54 35.60 20.37
C SER A 720 -20.14 36.69 19.39
N ASN A 721 -20.06 36.38 18.09
CA ASN A 721 -19.60 37.36 17.12
C ASN A 721 -20.40 37.33 15.81
N ASP A 722 -20.64 38.54 15.28
CA ASP A 722 -21.33 38.78 14.02
C ASP A 722 -20.40 39.27 12.88
N ASN A 723 -19.15 39.69 13.17
CA ASN A 723 -18.21 40.29 12.18
C ASN A 723 -16.71 40.17 12.58
N LEU A 724 -15.82 39.84 11.63
CA LEU A 724 -14.35 39.76 11.80
C LEU A 724 -13.64 41.11 12.05
N GLY A 725 -14.23 42.22 11.62
CA GLY A 725 -13.68 43.56 11.79
C GLY A 725 -13.67 44.06 13.24
N GLN A 726 -14.48 43.46 14.11
CA GLN A 726 -14.60 43.79 15.56
C GLN A 726 -14.60 42.47 16.37
N SER A 727 -13.60 41.62 16.14
CA SER A 727 -13.55 40.30 16.80
C SER A 727 -13.38 40.41 18.31
N HIS A 728 -14.44 40.05 19.03
CA HIS A 728 -14.41 39.76 20.47
C HIS A 728 -14.47 38.25 20.70
N ALA A 729 -13.88 37.80 21.81
CA ALA A 729 -14.07 36.47 22.35
C ALA A 729 -14.52 36.58 23.80
N THR A 730 -15.60 35.89 24.18
CA THR A 730 -16.01 35.84 25.58
C THR A 730 -15.25 34.72 26.27
N LEU A 731 -14.51 35.06 27.32
CA LEU A 731 -13.87 34.12 28.22
C LEU A 731 -14.77 33.86 29.42
N THR A 732 -14.96 32.59 29.76
CA THR A 732 -15.71 32.17 30.95
C THR A 732 -14.83 31.36 31.88
N CYS A 733 -14.82 31.71 33.17
CA CYS A 733 -14.20 30.93 34.24
C CYS A 733 -15.27 30.57 35.28
N SER A 734 -15.39 29.29 35.62
CA SER A 734 -16.24 28.85 36.73
C SER A 734 -15.52 29.04 38.07
N ILE A 735 -16.25 29.41 39.12
CA ILE A 735 -15.72 29.41 40.48
C ILE A 735 -15.95 28.02 41.08
N LEU A 736 -14.87 27.29 41.34
CA LEU A 736 -14.92 25.89 41.76
C LEU A 736 -15.06 25.70 43.27
N GLY A 737 -14.69 26.72 44.04
CA GLY A 737 -14.67 26.65 45.49
C GLY A 737 -14.46 28.01 46.13
N GLY A 738 -14.66 28.07 47.44
CA GLY A 738 -14.56 29.28 48.24
C GLY A 738 -15.82 29.53 49.07
N THR A 739 -15.88 30.68 49.73
CA THR A 739 -17.04 31.10 50.53
C THR A 739 -17.47 32.51 50.16
N GLN A 740 -18.76 32.71 49.97
CA GLN A 740 -19.38 34.00 49.76
C GLN A 740 -20.18 34.37 51.01
N LEU A 741 -19.79 35.44 51.69
CA LEU A 741 -20.48 35.98 52.86
C LEU A 741 -21.15 37.30 52.48
N THR A 742 -22.47 37.29 52.37
CA THR A 742 -23.28 38.49 52.23
C THR A 742 -23.42 39.15 53.59
N MET A 743 -23.00 40.41 53.70
CA MET A 743 -23.21 41.23 54.89
C MET A 743 -24.18 42.37 54.58
N LYS A 744 -24.99 42.73 55.57
CA LYS A 744 -25.91 43.88 55.49
C LYS A 744 -25.44 44.96 56.45
N ASN A 745 -25.40 46.20 55.99
CA ASN A 745 -25.10 47.33 56.86
C ASN A 745 -26.34 47.68 57.69
N ASN A 746 -26.19 47.64 59.01
CA ASN A 746 -27.19 48.06 59.98
C ASN A 746 -26.68 49.33 60.70
N VAL A 747 -26.98 50.49 60.10
CA VAL A 747 -26.52 51.83 60.51
C VAL A 747 -24.99 51.96 60.45
N ASP A 748 -24.27 51.51 61.48
CA ASP A 748 -22.81 51.63 61.62
C ASP A 748 -22.11 50.26 61.72
N ASN A 749 -22.85 49.15 61.73
CA ASN A 749 -22.29 47.80 61.88
C ASN A 749 -22.66 46.89 60.71
N TRP A 750 -21.68 46.15 60.20
CA TRP A 750 -21.90 45.08 59.22
C TRP A 750 -22.27 43.77 59.93
N GLU A 751 -23.45 43.25 59.64
CA GLU A 751 -23.92 41.98 60.17
C GLU A 751 -23.94 40.91 59.07
N ALA A 752 -23.55 39.68 59.40
CA ALA A 752 -23.60 38.55 58.48
C ALA A 752 -25.07 38.21 58.16
N TYR A 753 -25.45 38.32 56.88
CA TYR A 753 -26.81 38.07 56.40
C TYR A 753 -26.95 36.67 55.77
N ARG A 754 -25.94 36.23 55.00
CA ARG A 754 -25.96 34.94 54.31
C ARG A 754 -24.53 34.43 54.11
N VAL A 755 -24.32 33.13 54.30
CA VAL A 755 -23.06 32.44 53.96
C VAL A 755 -23.38 31.36 52.94
N ILE A 756 -22.69 31.38 51.81
CA ILE A 756 -22.76 30.35 50.77
C ILE A 756 -21.37 29.73 50.65
N HIS A 757 -21.30 28.42 50.84
CA HIS A 757 -20.12 27.65 50.45
C HIS A 757 -20.25 27.28 48.98
N ILE A 758 -19.21 27.55 48.19
CA ILE A 758 -19.22 27.32 46.75
C ILE A 758 -18.75 25.89 46.48
N ASP A 759 -19.55 25.15 45.71
CA ASP A 759 -19.23 23.81 45.21
C ASP A 759 -18.96 23.84 43.70
N ALA A 760 -18.10 22.93 43.24
CA ALA A 760 -17.63 22.86 41.86
C ALA A 760 -18.76 22.60 40.83
N LEU A 761 -19.91 22.06 41.24
CA LEU A 761 -21.05 21.79 40.35
C LEU A 761 -21.92 23.02 40.09
N GLN A 762 -22.01 23.96 41.03
CA GLN A 762 -23.02 25.03 41.03
C GLN A 762 -22.46 26.43 41.33
N GLY A 763 -21.13 26.59 41.31
CA GLY A 763 -20.49 27.86 41.63
C GLY A 763 -20.79 28.99 40.62
N PRO A 764 -20.60 30.26 41.04
CA PRO A 764 -20.71 31.42 40.15
C PRO A 764 -19.78 31.31 38.92
N LYS A 765 -20.12 32.02 37.85
CA LYS A 765 -19.29 32.14 36.65
C LYS A 765 -18.82 33.58 36.49
N LEU A 766 -17.55 33.77 36.19
CA LEU A 766 -16.96 35.03 35.73
C LEU A 766 -16.92 35.00 34.20
N THR A 767 -17.55 35.96 33.55
CA THR A 767 -17.46 36.16 32.09
C THR A 767 -16.80 37.51 31.80
N LEU A 768 -15.98 37.58 30.76
CA LEU A 768 -15.31 38.79 30.29
C LEU A 768 -15.10 38.74 28.78
N ASP A 769 -15.07 39.88 28.10
CA ASP A 769 -14.87 39.99 26.65
C ASP A 769 -13.44 40.42 26.35
N LEU A 770 -12.68 39.54 25.69
CA LEU A 770 -11.33 39.83 25.23
C LEU A 770 -11.38 40.49 23.84
N ALA A 771 -10.81 41.69 23.70
CA ALA A 771 -10.70 42.38 22.43
C ALA A 771 -9.49 41.86 21.64
N LEU A 772 -9.70 40.89 20.75
CA LEU A 772 -8.61 40.23 20.02
C LEU A 772 -7.87 41.16 19.05
N GLU A 773 -8.51 42.25 18.62
CA GLU A 773 -7.87 43.30 17.83
C GLU A 773 -6.75 44.05 18.59
N ARG A 774 -6.80 44.05 19.92
CA ARG A 774 -5.84 44.74 20.79
C ARG A 774 -4.68 43.87 21.23
N VAL A 775 -4.71 42.57 20.91
CA VAL A 775 -3.63 41.65 21.23
C VAL A 775 -2.37 42.08 20.47
N PRO A 776 -1.26 42.42 21.15
CA PRO A 776 -0.06 42.91 20.50
C PRO A 776 0.54 41.83 19.58
N GLY A 777 0.72 42.21 18.31
CA GLY A 777 1.06 41.32 17.23
C GLY A 777 2.55 41.16 16.90
N ASN A 778 3.47 41.70 17.70
CA ASN A 778 4.90 41.59 17.38
C ASN A 778 5.44 40.27 17.91
N ILE A 779 6.16 39.53 17.07
CA ILE A 779 6.82 38.30 17.48
C ILE A 779 8.15 38.70 18.14
N GLU A 780 8.14 38.78 19.47
CA GLU A 780 9.38 38.87 20.28
C GLU A 780 10.26 37.62 20.02
N SER A 781 11.51 37.62 20.48
CA SER A 781 12.48 36.55 20.20
C SER A 781 12.02 35.13 20.61
N ASP A 782 10.96 35.01 21.42
CA ASP A 782 10.46 33.74 21.92
C ASP A 782 9.25 33.18 21.17
N GLY A 783 8.71 33.86 20.16
CA GLY A 783 7.71 33.28 19.26
C GLY A 783 6.30 33.08 19.83
N ARG A 784 6.01 33.46 21.09
CA ARG A 784 4.77 33.06 21.77
C ARG A 784 3.53 33.83 21.29
N VAL A 785 2.46 33.11 20.97
CA VAL A 785 1.10 33.64 20.78
C VAL A 785 0.43 33.73 22.14
N ARG A 786 0.19 34.95 22.62
CA ARG A 786 -0.21 35.25 24.00
C ARG A 786 -1.62 35.89 24.05
N LEU A 787 -2.41 35.55 25.07
CA LEU A 787 -3.62 36.24 25.48
C LEU A 787 -3.36 36.90 26.83
N ASP A 788 -3.38 38.23 26.87
CA ASP A 788 -3.26 38.98 28.11
C ASP A 788 -4.65 39.33 28.65
N LEU A 789 -4.99 38.81 29.83
CA LEU A 789 -6.33 39.01 30.41
C LEU A 789 -6.62 40.47 30.77
N LYS A 790 -5.62 41.34 30.94
CA LYS A 790 -5.84 42.78 31.22
C LYS A 790 -6.53 43.51 30.07
N ASP A 791 -6.36 43.03 28.85
CA ASP A 791 -6.91 43.65 27.64
C ASP A 791 -8.40 43.31 27.44
N SER A 792 -9.04 42.74 28.48
CA SER A 792 -10.44 42.36 28.49
C SER A 792 -11.34 43.45 29.07
N ASP A 793 -12.60 43.45 28.65
CA ASP A 793 -13.66 44.35 29.11
C ASP A 793 -14.93 43.56 29.49
N ASN A 794 -16.01 44.24 29.89
CA ASN A 794 -17.32 43.63 30.19
C ASN A 794 -17.30 42.47 31.20
N PHE A 795 -16.54 42.60 32.28
CA PHE A 795 -16.51 41.60 33.34
C PHE A 795 -17.87 41.51 34.04
N ILE A 796 -18.38 40.28 34.21
CA ILE A 796 -19.65 39.99 34.89
C ILE A 796 -19.47 38.73 35.75
N LEU A 797 -19.82 38.82 37.04
CA LEU A 797 -19.80 37.69 37.96
C LEU A 797 -21.22 37.29 38.36
N THR A 798 -21.60 36.02 38.22
CA THR A 798 -22.99 35.57 38.48
C THR A 798 -23.33 35.29 39.95
N PHE A 799 -22.55 35.83 40.89
CA PHE A 799 -22.71 35.64 42.34
C PHE A 799 -23.93 36.34 42.97
N ALA A 800 -24.53 37.29 42.26
CA ALA A 800 -25.69 38.07 42.69
C ALA A 800 -26.89 37.85 41.75
N ALA A 801 -28.12 38.16 42.21
CA ALA A 801 -29.33 38.04 41.38
C ALA A 801 -29.42 39.18 40.35
N ASP A 802 -29.16 40.41 40.77
CA ASP A 802 -29.38 41.61 39.96
C ASP A 802 -28.19 41.93 39.06
N ARG A 803 -28.47 42.35 37.82
CA ARG A 803 -27.43 42.62 36.81
C ARG A 803 -26.46 43.72 37.23
N ALA A 804 -26.92 44.73 37.97
CA ALA A 804 -26.06 45.82 38.46
C ALA A 804 -25.03 45.31 39.47
N ASP A 805 -25.46 44.50 40.45
CA ASP A 805 -24.56 43.92 41.44
C ASP A 805 -23.59 42.90 40.82
N ARG A 806 -24.04 42.14 39.80
CA ARG A 806 -23.15 41.27 39.01
C ARG A 806 -22.02 42.03 38.30
N ALA A 807 -22.31 43.24 37.81
CA ALA A 807 -21.32 44.11 37.19
C ALA A 807 -20.32 44.65 38.21
N LEU A 808 -20.76 44.99 39.43
CA LEU A 808 -19.84 45.39 40.52
C LEU A 808 -18.87 44.27 40.91
N GLY A 809 -19.36 43.02 40.95
CA GLY A 809 -18.49 41.85 41.11
C GLY A 809 -17.52 41.69 39.94
N GLY A 810 -17.95 42.01 38.73
CA GLY A 810 -17.09 42.07 37.54
C GLY A 810 -16.01 43.14 37.62
N ASP A 811 -16.34 44.36 38.05
CA ASP A 811 -15.40 45.47 38.21
C ASP A 811 -14.28 45.13 39.20
N PHE A 812 -14.60 44.41 40.28
CA PHE A 812 -13.61 43.87 41.20
C PHE A 812 -12.61 42.94 40.50
N PHE A 813 -13.09 42.00 39.67
CA PHE A 813 -12.21 41.10 38.91
C PHE A 813 -11.43 41.81 37.81
N LYS A 814 -11.99 42.85 37.18
CA LYS A 814 -11.27 43.68 36.22
C LYS A 814 -10.10 44.40 36.89
N ALA A 815 -10.32 45.00 38.06
CA ALA A 815 -9.25 45.62 38.83
C ALA A 815 -8.18 44.61 39.25
N LEU A 816 -8.59 43.43 39.75
CA LEU A 816 -7.69 42.35 40.11
C LEU A 816 -6.82 41.93 38.92
N PHE A 817 -7.42 41.69 37.75
CA PHE A 817 -6.69 41.21 36.57
C PHE A 817 -5.69 42.23 36.04
N ASN A 818 -5.99 43.53 36.15
CA ASN A 818 -5.04 44.59 35.81
C ASN A 818 -3.81 44.62 36.73
N ASP A 819 -3.96 44.21 37.99
CA ASP A 819 -2.90 44.21 39.00
C ASP A 819 -2.14 42.87 39.08
N LEU A 820 -2.58 41.83 38.35
CA LEU A 820 -1.92 40.53 38.34
C LEU A 820 -0.52 40.58 37.69
N PRO A 821 0.46 39.84 38.25
CA PRO A 821 1.74 39.58 37.59
C PRO A 821 1.59 38.96 36.19
N ASP A 822 2.52 39.28 35.28
CA ASP A 822 2.47 38.84 33.88
C ASP A 822 2.42 37.30 33.73
N ASP A 823 3.10 36.55 34.59
CA ASP A 823 3.13 35.08 34.60
C ASP A 823 1.81 34.45 35.06
N GLU A 824 1.04 35.11 35.92
CA GLU A 824 -0.31 34.69 36.32
C GLU A 824 -1.38 35.17 35.31
N ARG A 825 -1.13 36.29 34.63
CA ARG A 825 -2.10 37.02 33.79
C ARG A 825 -2.05 36.67 32.30
N ILE A 826 -0.87 36.37 31.77
CA ILE A 826 -0.65 36.14 30.33
C ILE A 826 -0.71 34.64 30.04
N TRP A 827 -1.64 34.23 29.18
CA TRP A 827 -1.85 32.85 28.77
C TRP A 827 -1.25 32.59 27.39
N THR A 828 -0.52 31.50 27.22
CA THR A 828 0.11 31.16 25.93
C THR A 828 -0.77 30.15 25.17
N LEU A 829 -1.20 30.50 23.95
CA LEU A 829 -1.93 29.57 23.08
C LEU A 829 -1.00 28.67 22.27
N GLY A 830 0.24 29.10 22.06
CA GLY A 830 1.29 28.30 21.46
C GLY A 830 2.50 29.14 21.06
N VAL A 831 3.47 28.50 20.41
CA VAL A 831 4.71 29.13 19.95
C VAL A 831 4.83 29.02 18.44
N ILE A 832 5.04 30.16 17.80
CA ILE A 832 5.49 30.29 16.43
C ILE A 832 7.03 30.27 16.44
N LYS A 833 7.63 29.11 16.14
CA LYS A 833 9.08 28.93 16.11
C LYS A 833 9.66 29.47 14.80
N ARG A 834 10.90 29.96 14.84
CA ARG A 834 11.66 30.28 13.63
C ARG A 834 12.12 28.97 12.98
N GLY A 835 11.76 28.77 11.70
CA GLY A 835 12.22 27.62 10.91
C GLY A 835 13.70 27.74 10.50
N SER A 836 14.22 26.73 9.80
CA SER A 836 15.61 26.74 9.28
C SER A 836 15.81 27.65 8.06
N ASN A 837 14.71 28.08 7.42
CA ASN A 837 14.74 28.97 6.28
C ASN A 837 14.41 30.42 6.70
N ASP A 838 15.37 31.32 6.55
CA ASP A 838 15.24 32.74 6.89
C ASP A 838 14.10 33.44 6.14
N LEU A 839 13.73 32.98 4.94
CA LEU A 839 12.62 33.55 4.17
C LEU A 839 11.24 33.23 4.76
N MET A 840 11.17 32.26 5.66
CA MET A 840 9.93 31.80 6.30
C MET A 840 9.85 32.23 7.77
N HIS A 841 10.73 33.14 8.22
CA HIS A 841 10.71 33.64 9.60
C HIS A 841 9.52 34.60 9.79
N PRO A 842 8.67 34.36 10.79
CA PRO A 842 7.52 35.21 11.05
C PRO A 842 7.94 36.45 11.86
N GLN A 843 7.35 37.60 11.49
CA GLN A 843 7.68 38.90 12.05
C GLN A 843 6.57 39.46 12.95
N SER A 844 5.32 39.36 12.50
CA SER A 844 4.15 39.84 13.25
C SER A 844 2.90 39.01 12.95
N PHE A 845 1.89 39.07 13.82
CA PHE A 845 0.60 38.42 13.65
C PHE A 845 -0.59 39.27 14.13
N LYS A 846 -1.81 38.94 13.73
CA LYS A 846 -3.07 39.47 14.28
C LYS A 846 -4.05 38.34 14.56
N LEU A 847 -4.78 38.41 15.69
CA LEU A 847 -5.79 37.42 16.07
C LEU A 847 -7.19 37.89 15.73
N ARG A 848 -8.04 36.96 15.25
CA ARG A 848 -9.47 37.18 15.01
C ARG A 848 -10.28 35.95 15.42
N THR A 849 -11.58 36.12 15.55
CA THR A 849 -12.54 35.02 15.75
C THR A 849 -13.54 34.99 14.62
N GLN A 850 -13.92 33.78 14.25
CA GLN A 850 -14.89 33.51 13.19
C GLN A 850 -15.91 32.51 13.70
N THR A 851 -17.19 32.85 13.61
CA THR A 851 -18.29 31.95 13.97
C THR A 851 -18.41 30.85 12.91
N ASN A 852 -18.62 29.60 13.34
CA ASN A 852 -18.93 28.50 12.43
C ASN A 852 -20.32 28.75 11.81
N PRO A 853 -20.44 28.89 10.48
CA PRO A 853 -21.72 29.13 9.81
C PRO A 853 -22.78 28.05 10.08
N ALA A 854 -22.37 26.83 10.42
CA ALA A 854 -23.24 25.71 10.74
C ALA A 854 -23.60 25.59 12.23
N ALA A 855 -23.04 26.43 13.11
CA ALA A 855 -23.35 26.38 14.54
C ALA A 855 -24.83 26.74 14.79
N PRO A 856 -25.54 25.99 15.66
CA PRO A 856 -26.92 26.31 16.02
C PRO A 856 -27.04 27.70 16.61
N LEU A 857 -28.12 28.40 16.24
CA LEU A 857 -28.46 29.72 16.78
C LEU A 857 -29.12 29.65 18.16
N ASP A 858 -29.45 28.45 18.66
CA ASP A 858 -30.04 28.24 19.98
C ASP A 858 -28.99 28.39 21.10
N PRO A 859 -29.09 29.38 22.00
CA PRO A 859 -28.16 29.59 23.12
C PRO A 859 -28.04 28.41 24.10
N HIS A 860 -28.98 27.46 24.06
CA HIS A 860 -28.97 26.26 24.90
C HIS A 860 -28.36 25.04 24.21
N ALA A 861 -28.03 25.13 22.92
CA ALA A 861 -27.33 24.05 22.22
C ALA A 861 -25.89 23.91 22.74
N ALA A 862 -25.40 22.67 22.87
CA ALA A 862 -24.07 22.39 23.40
C ALA A 862 -22.93 22.99 22.54
N ASN A 863 -23.19 23.19 21.24
CA ASN A 863 -22.29 23.80 20.26
C ASN A 863 -22.72 25.22 19.87
N TYR A 864 -23.54 25.90 20.68
CA TYR A 864 -23.81 27.32 20.51
C TYR A 864 -22.51 28.14 20.64
N GLY A 865 -22.32 29.11 19.75
CA GLY A 865 -21.13 29.96 19.73
C GLY A 865 -19.85 29.23 19.33
N ASP A 866 -19.98 28.18 18.52
CA ASP A 866 -18.84 27.46 17.97
C ASP A 866 -18.21 28.18 16.76
N GLY A 867 -16.94 27.90 16.47
CA GLY A 867 -16.17 28.62 15.46
C GLY A 867 -14.67 28.36 15.49
N ALA A 868 -13.90 29.31 14.96
CA ALA A 868 -12.45 29.23 14.86
C ALA A 868 -11.75 30.51 15.34
N VAL A 869 -10.55 30.36 15.89
CA VAL A 869 -9.57 31.44 16.06
C VAL A 869 -8.73 31.52 14.79
N LEU A 870 -8.62 32.71 14.21
CA LEU A 870 -7.77 32.99 13.05
C LEU A 870 -6.51 33.74 13.49
N VAL A 871 -5.36 33.34 12.95
CA VAL A 871 -4.05 33.97 13.15
C VAL A 871 -3.52 34.38 11.79
N PHE A 872 -3.52 35.69 11.53
CA PHE A 872 -2.98 36.27 10.31
C PHE A 872 -1.51 36.64 10.53
N ILE A 873 -0.59 36.11 9.74
CA ILE A 873 0.87 36.16 10.00
C ILE A 873 1.59 36.83 8.84
N ARG A 874 2.50 37.75 9.18
CA ARG A 874 3.45 38.39 8.27
C ARG A 874 4.86 37.81 8.49
N LEU A 875 5.55 37.52 7.40
CA LEU A 875 6.93 37.04 7.40
C LEU A 875 7.93 38.19 7.26
N GLU A 876 9.17 37.96 7.70
CA GLU A 876 10.28 38.90 7.56
C GLU A 876 10.53 39.21 6.07
N GLY A 877 10.72 40.50 5.74
CA GLY A 877 10.92 40.96 4.36
C GLY A 877 9.64 41.25 3.56
N SER A 878 8.45 41.18 4.17
CA SER A 878 7.19 41.72 3.61
C SER A 878 7.02 43.22 3.86
N GLN A 879 6.35 43.94 2.96
CA GLN A 879 5.98 45.35 3.17
C GLN A 879 4.58 45.46 3.80
N GLU A 880 4.50 46.08 4.99
CA GLU A 880 3.29 46.37 5.79
C GLU A 880 2.38 45.17 6.11
N ASP A 881 1.41 45.34 7.03
CA ASP A 881 0.46 44.29 7.39
C ASP A 881 -0.66 44.19 6.34
N GLY A 882 -1.13 42.97 6.03
CA GLY A 882 -2.28 42.78 5.15
C GLY A 882 -3.60 43.30 5.72
N ASP A 883 -4.62 43.40 4.86
CA ASP A 883 -5.97 43.81 5.26
C ASP A 883 -6.70 42.67 5.99
N ILE A 884 -7.59 43.00 6.92
CA ILE A 884 -8.46 42.01 7.57
C ILE A 884 -9.87 42.16 7.00
N PRO A 885 -10.40 41.14 6.32
CA PRO A 885 -11.72 41.23 5.72
C PRO A 885 -12.83 41.24 6.78
N VAL A 886 -13.92 41.93 6.46
CA VAL A 886 -15.16 41.96 7.27
C VAL A 886 -15.91 40.62 7.18
N GLU A 887 -15.97 40.04 5.98
CA GLU A 887 -16.52 38.72 5.70
C GLU A 887 -15.40 37.83 5.14
N TYR A 888 -15.23 36.63 5.70
CA TYR A 888 -14.18 35.69 5.31
C TYR A 888 -14.72 34.27 5.30
N GLN A 889 -14.17 33.42 4.43
CA GLN A 889 -14.57 32.02 4.32
C GLN A 889 -14.20 31.27 5.61
N TYR A 890 -15.09 30.41 6.10
CA TYR A 890 -14.78 29.56 7.26
C TYR A 890 -13.77 28.51 6.84
N LEU A 891 -12.56 28.51 7.42
CA LEU A 891 -11.44 27.75 6.85
C LEU A 891 -11.34 26.28 7.30
N ILE A 892 -12.12 25.85 8.29
CA ILE A 892 -12.02 24.48 8.83
C ILE A 892 -13.03 23.56 8.12
N PRO A 893 -12.57 22.52 7.41
CA PRO A 893 -13.47 21.64 6.69
C PRO A 893 -14.43 20.85 7.59
N ASP A 894 -15.64 20.57 7.11
CA ASP A 894 -16.68 19.82 7.84
C ASP A 894 -17.07 18.48 7.18
N ASP A 895 -16.16 17.89 6.39
CA ASP A 895 -16.37 16.61 5.69
C ASP A 895 -16.86 15.50 6.64
N VAL A 896 -17.96 14.83 6.26
CA VAL A 896 -18.58 13.77 7.06
C VAL A 896 -17.58 12.65 7.34
N GLY A 897 -17.42 12.29 8.62
CA GLY A 897 -16.50 11.24 9.07
C GLY A 897 -15.02 11.65 9.12
N LYS A 898 -14.70 12.94 8.91
CA LYS A 898 -13.40 13.53 9.15
C LYS A 898 -13.46 14.49 10.34
N ASP A 899 -12.36 14.63 11.05
CA ASP A 899 -12.22 15.37 12.30
C ASP A 899 -11.22 16.53 12.17
N TYR A 900 -11.31 17.28 11.07
CA TYR A 900 -10.48 18.48 10.88
C TYR A 900 -10.74 19.51 11.98
N SER A 901 -9.67 20.04 12.56
CA SER A 901 -9.73 21.07 13.61
C SER A 901 -8.73 22.21 13.40
N ALA A 902 -7.93 22.14 12.33
CA ALA A 902 -7.03 23.21 11.92
C ALA A 902 -6.89 23.33 10.40
N THR A 903 -6.56 24.53 9.95
CA THR A 903 -6.15 24.80 8.57
C THR A 903 -5.09 25.87 8.56
N VAL A 904 -4.05 25.71 7.74
CA VAL A 904 -2.99 26.71 7.57
C VAL A 904 -2.80 27.01 6.10
N LEU A 905 -2.92 28.28 5.73
CA LEU A 905 -2.73 28.79 4.39
C LEU A 905 -1.38 29.48 4.27
N PHE A 906 -0.75 29.35 3.11
CA PHE A 906 0.49 30.02 2.73
C PHE A 906 0.37 30.66 1.37
N SER A 907 0.84 31.90 1.29
CA SER A 907 0.93 32.62 0.03
C SER A 907 1.79 31.86 -0.98
N ALA A 908 1.22 31.64 -2.16
CA ALA A 908 1.91 31.09 -3.32
C ALA A 908 3.17 31.91 -3.63
N GLU A 909 3.04 33.24 -3.59
CA GLU A 909 4.13 34.15 -3.87
C GLU A 909 5.33 33.90 -2.96
N ARG A 910 5.09 33.68 -1.66
CA ARG A 910 6.15 33.37 -0.70
C ARG A 910 6.75 31.99 -0.94
N THR A 911 5.91 31.00 -1.19
CA THR A 911 6.35 29.60 -1.28
C THR A 911 7.09 29.30 -2.59
N PHE A 912 6.65 29.90 -3.70
CA PHE A 912 7.27 29.75 -5.02
C PHE A 912 8.43 30.73 -5.27
N LYS A 913 8.45 31.91 -4.62
CA LYS A 913 9.64 32.78 -4.64
C LYS A 913 10.73 32.33 -3.69
N ALA A 914 10.40 31.65 -2.59
CA ALA A 914 11.41 31.00 -1.77
C ALA A 914 12.15 29.95 -2.60
N ALA A 915 13.44 29.78 -2.34
CA ALA A 915 14.38 28.84 -2.94
C ALA A 915 14.00 27.33 -2.88
N LEU A 916 12.73 27.03 -2.58
CA LEU A 916 12.20 25.77 -2.09
C LEU A 916 12.47 24.60 -3.04
N PHE A 917 12.06 24.71 -4.30
CA PHE A 917 12.18 23.57 -5.22
C PHE A 917 13.62 23.28 -5.62
N ILE A 918 14.47 24.30 -5.79
CA ILE A 918 15.89 24.07 -6.04
C ILE A 918 16.53 23.45 -4.79
N GLY A 919 16.20 23.93 -3.59
CA GLY A 919 16.69 23.39 -2.32
C GLY A 919 16.32 21.93 -2.13
N GLU A 920 15.05 21.56 -2.28
CA GLU A 920 14.60 20.18 -2.10
C GLU A 920 15.14 19.25 -3.19
N VAL A 921 15.16 19.68 -4.47
CA VAL A 921 15.78 18.88 -5.54
C VAL A 921 17.27 18.67 -5.26
N THR A 922 18.03 19.71 -4.91
CA THR A 922 19.47 19.56 -4.62
C THR A 922 19.73 18.67 -3.40
N LYS A 923 18.91 18.78 -2.35
CA LYS A 923 18.96 17.92 -1.15
C LYS A 923 18.68 16.46 -1.50
N THR A 924 17.65 16.17 -2.29
CA THR A 924 17.36 14.81 -2.77
C THR A 924 18.48 14.27 -3.66
N ILE A 925 19.04 15.10 -4.55
CA ILE A 925 20.14 14.66 -5.42
C ILE A 925 21.42 14.39 -4.62
N ALA A 926 21.74 15.22 -3.64
CA ALA A 926 22.87 15.01 -2.75
C ALA A 926 22.73 13.75 -1.87
N SER A 927 21.51 13.29 -1.59
CA SER A 927 21.28 12.05 -0.84
C SER A 927 21.47 10.79 -1.69
N VAL A 928 21.29 10.88 -3.02
CA VAL A 928 21.39 9.73 -3.93
C VAL A 928 22.70 9.67 -4.72
N ILE A 929 23.42 10.80 -4.86
CA ILE A 929 24.74 10.88 -5.48
C ILE A 929 25.79 11.25 -4.43
N ALA A 930 26.74 10.36 -4.21
CA ALA A 930 27.74 10.51 -3.16
C ALA A 930 28.68 11.70 -3.42
N GLY A 931 28.89 12.51 -2.38
CA GLY A 931 29.85 13.61 -2.36
C GLY A 931 29.47 14.82 -3.23
N VAL A 932 28.21 14.91 -3.66
CA VAL A 932 27.72 16.09 -4.38
C VAL A 932 27.52 17.25 -3.42
N ASP A 933 28.14 18.37 -3.75
CA ASP A 933 27.97 19.65 -3.07
C ASP A 933 27.60 20.72 -4.09
N PHE A 934 26.61 21.56 -3.77
CA PHE A 934 26.03 22.53 -4.70
C PHE A 934 26.40 23.96 -4.34
N GLU A 935 26.75 24.76 -5.36
CA GLU A 935 26.93 26.21 -5.26
C GLU A 935 25.65 26.93 -5.61
N PRO A 936 25.02 27.65 -4.67
CA PRO A 936 23.82 28.43 -4.96
C PRO A 936 24.14 29.72 -5.70
N VAL A 937 23.26 30.09 -6.65
CA VAL A 937 23.29 31.33 -7.43
C VAL A 937 21.99 32.07 -7.20
N HIS A 938 22.08 33.31 -6.70
CA HIS A 938 20.94 34.14 -6.36
C HIS A 938 20.77 35.31 -7.33
N ASP A 939 19.54 35.77 -7.52
CA ASP A 939 19.25 36.99 -8.29
C ASP A 939 19.40 38.27 -7.45
N GLY A 940 19.15 39.44 -8.06
CA GLY A 940 19.26 40.75 -7.40
C GLY A 940 18.27 40.98 -6.24
N SER A 941 17.28 40.12 -6.05
CA SER A 941 16.35 40.11 -4.91
C SER A 941 16.79 39.17 -3.78
N GLY A 942 17.87 38.41 -3.98
CA GLY A 942 18.33 37.38 -3.05
C GLY A 942 17.62 36.03 -3.22
N ARG A 943 16.82 35.83 -4.29
CA ARG A 943 16.14 34.55 -4.59
C ARG A 943 17.11 33.56 -5.22
N LEU A 944 17.13 32.31 -4.74
CA LEU A 944 17.90 31.22 -5.37
C LEU A 944 17.28 30.89 -6.73
N VAL A 945 18.06 31.06 -7.80
CA VAL A 945 17.60 30.81 -9.18
C VAL A 945 18.30 29.61 -9.81
N LYS A 946 19.48 29.24 -9.30
CA LYS A 946 20.24 28.09 -9.80
C LYS A 946 21.16 27.53 -8.72
N ALA A 947 21.45 26.24 -8.78
CA ALA A 947 22.47 25.60 -7.97
C ALA A 947 23.33 24.69 -8.87
N THR A 948 24.66 24.80 -8.78
CA THR A 948 25.59 24.04 -9.64
C THR A 948 26.53 23.19 -8.81
N ALA A 949 26.66 21.90 -9.13
CA ALA A 949 27.54 21.00 -8.40
C ALA A 949 29.01 21.42 -8.55
N LYS A 950 29.75 21.43 -7.44
CA LYS A 950 31.20 21.70 -7.38
C LYS A 950 32.03 20.44 -7.12
N SER A 951 31.38 19.34 -6.76
CA SER A 951 31.99 18.04 -6.53
C SER A 951 30.95 16.94 -6.66
N GLY A 952 31.42 15.69 -6.60
CA GLY A 952 30.58 14.50 -6.49
C GLY A 952 30.68 13.59 -7.70
N ARG A 953 30.39 12.31 -7.49
CA ARG A 953 30.53 11.27 -8.51
C ARG A 953 29.43 10.23 -8.36
N LEU A 954 28.88 9.80 -9.49
CA LEU A 954 27.90 8.72 -9.55
C LEU A 954 28.55 7.47 -10.14
N LYS A 955 28.68 6.41 -9.34
CA LYS A 955 29.17 5.11 -9.82
C LYS A 955 28.12 4.47 -10.75
N THR A 956 28.55 4.04 -11.93
CA THR A 956 27.69 3.45 -12.97
C THR A 956 27.92 1.97 -13.22
N SER A 957 29.07 1.42 -12.82
CA SER A 957 29.32 -0.03 -12.86
C SER A 957 30.31 -0.47 -11.79
N GLU A 958 30.19 -1.70 -11.32
CA GLU A 958 31.22 -2.38 -10.53
C GLU A 958 32.39 -2.82 -11.41
N SER A 959 33.58 -2.93 -10.81
CA SER A 959 34.70 -3.58 -11.47
C SER A 959 34.50 -5.10 -11.45
N SER A 960 34.96 -5.79 -12.49
CA SER A 960 34.97 -7.25 -12.51
C SER A 960 36.28 -7.78 -13.06
N SER A 961 36.61 -9.02 -12.72
CA SER A 961 37.87 -9.64 -13.11
C SER A 961 37.62 -11.12 -13.41
N ARG A 962 38.25 -11.63 -14.45
CA ARG A 962 38.16 -13.03 -14.85
C ARG A 962 39.52 -13.53 -15.28
N ASP A 963 39.98 -14.60 -14.65
CA ASP A 963 41.17 -15.33 -15.11
C ASP A 963 40.80 -16.29 -16.25
N VAL A 964 41.63 -16.32 -17.28
CA VAL A 964 41.52 -17.13 -18.48
C VAL A 964 42.86 -17.80 -18.72
N GLU A 965 42.87 -19.13 -18.74
CA GLU A 965 44.07 -19.89 -19.03
C GLU A 965 44.46 -19.75 -20.51
N VAL A 966 45.72 -19.39 -20.79
CA VAL A 966 46.29 -19.30 -22.14
C VAL A 966 47.60 -20.06 -22.22
N GLN A 967 47.85 -20.68 -23.39
CA GLN A 967 49.05 -21.46 -23.64
C GLN A 967 50.09 -20.61 -24.37
N ILE A 968 51.22 -20.30 -23.72
CA ILE A 968 52.33 -19.53 -24.31
C ILE A 968 53.54 -20.45 -24.38
N ASP A 969 54.02 -20.75 -25.60
CA ASP A 969 55.15 -21.65 -25.85
C ASP A 969 55.05 -23.03 -25.15
N GLY A 970 53.83 -23.56 -25.00
CA GLY A 970 53.55 -24.85 -24.35
C GLY A 970 53.47 -24.79 -22.81
N VAL A 971 53.49 -23.59 -22.22
CA VAL A 971 53.30 -23.35 -20.79
C VAL A 971 51.95 -22.69 -20.55
N SER A 972 51.21 -23.19 -19.55
CA SER A 972 49.96 -22.60 -19.09
C SER A 972 50.21 -21.32 -18.29
N VAL A 973 49.60 -20.22 -18.70
CA VAL A 973 49.66 -18.91 -18.03
C VAL A 973 48.24 -18.39 -17.83
N MET A 974 47.93 -17.88 -16.63
CA MET A 974 46.63 -17.25 -16.36
C MET A 974 46.67 -15.80 -16.83
N ALA A 975 45.89 -15.47 -17.86
CA ALA A 975 45.62 -14.10 -18.28
C ALA A 975 44.41 -13.56 -17.53
N ASN A 976 44.49 -12.34 -17.02
CA ASN A 976 43.39 -11.68 -16.33
C ASN A 976 42.70 -10.66 -17.25
N VAL A 977 41.39 -10.82 -17.45
CA VAL A 977 40.52 -9.82 -18.07
C VAL A 977 39.88 -9.01 -16.96
N TYR A 978 40.31 -7.76 -16.80
CA TYR A 978 39.81 -6.83 -15.80
C TYR A 978 38.97 -5.74 -16.46
N LYS A 979 37.71 -5.62 -16.04
CA LYS A 979 36.82 -4.52 -16.37
C LYS A 979 36.86 -3.52 -15.21
N ALA A 980 37.28 -2.29 -15.50
CA ALA A 980 37.32 -1.24 -14.49
C ALA A 980 35.90 -0.80 -14.12
N GLU A 981 35.75 -0.31 -12.89
CA GLU A 981 34.53 0.41 -12.51
C GLU A 981 34.40 1.72 -13.31
N THR A 982 33.17 2.20 -13.44
CA THR A 982 32.88 3.45 -14.17
C THR A 982 32.10 4.40 -13.28
N TRP A 983 32.29 5.70 -13.50
CA TRP A 983 31.57 6.75 -12.81
C TRP A 983 31.30 7.94 -13.75
N LEU A 984 30.35 8.79 -13.33
CA LEU A 984 30.03 10.07 -13.94
C LEU A 984 30.38 11.18 -12.95
N GLU A 985 31.17 12.16 -13.38
CA GLU A 985 31.58 13.29 -12.54
C GLU A 985 30.51 14.39 -12.55
N ALA A 986 30.09 14.85 -11.37
CA ALA A 986 29.10 15.92 -11.24
C ALA A 986 29.68 17.27 -11.68
N LEU A 987 30.99 17.46 -11.52
CA LEU A 987 31.74 18.62 -12.01
C LEU A 987 32.48 18.25 -13.31
N GLU A 988 31.94 18.67 -14.46
CA GLU A 988 32.56 18.56 -15.78
C GLU A 988 32.40 19.87 -16.57
N SER A 989 32.69 19.86 -17.88
CA SER A 989 32.48 21.01 -18.76
C SER A 989 31.02 21.49 -18.79
N THR A 990 30.05 20.59 -18.59
CA THR A 990 28.64 20.93 -18.31
C THR A 990 28.25 20.27 -16.99
N PRO A 991 28.47 20.95 -15.85
CA PRO A 991 28.26 20.37 -14.53
C PRO A 991 26.79 20.10 -14.26
N LEU A 992 26.54 19.21 -13.32
CA LEU A 992 25.21 18.94 -12.77
C LEU A 992 24.66 20.24 -12.19
N SER A 993 23.58 20.75 -12.77
CA SER A 993 22.97 22.00 -12.34
C SER A 993 21.46 21.88 -12.24
N VAL A 994 20.90 22.55 -11.25
CA VAL A 994 19.47 22.61 -10.95
C VAL A 994 19.04 24.06 -11.06
N GLU A 995 18.08 24.35 -11.94
CA GLU A 995 17.69 25.71 -12.28
C GLU A 995 16.16 25.82 -12.35
N LEU A 996 15.62 26.91 -11.80
CA LEU A 996 14.19 27.19 -11.90
C LEU A 996 13.88 27.69 -13.32
N ILE A 997 12.98 27.02 -14.04
CA ILE A 997 12.60 27.43 -15.41
C ILE A 997 11.38 28.35 -15.37
N CYS A 998 10.39 28.00 -14.56
CA CYS A 998 9.20 28.80 -14.28
C CYS A 998 8.64 28.40 -12.92
N ASP A 999 7.63 29.13 -12.43
CA ASP A 999 6.99 28.81 -11.16
C ASP A 999 6.46 27.37 -11.19
N GLY A 1000 6.72 26.60 -10.14
CA GLY A 1000 6.34 25.17 -10.09
C GLY A 1000 7.30 24.20 -10.78
N THR A 1001 8.29 24.67 -11.55
CA THR A 1001 9.09 23.79 -12.43
C THR A 1001 10.59 24.02 -12.34
N VAL A 1002 11.33 22.97 -11.99
CA VAL A 1002 12.80 22.99 -11.89
C VAL A 1002 13.39 22.01 -12.90
N ALA A 1003 14.48 22.41 -13.56
CA ALA A 1003 15.25 21.52 -14.41
C ALA A 1003 16.60 21.17 -13.81
N LEU A 1004 16.89 19.89 -13.79
CA LEU A 1004 18.22 19.34 -13.63
C LEU A 1004 18.83 19.09 -15.01
N THR A 1005 20.01 19.65 -15.26
CA THR A 1005 20.78 19.42 -16.49
C THR A 1005 22.20 18.99 -16.15
N TRP A 1006 22.73 18.02 -16.90
CA TRP A 1006 24.07 17.48 -16.68
C TRP A 1006 24.58 16.78 -17.95
N LYS A 1007 25.83 17.06 -18.36
CA LYS A 1007 26.44 16.33 -19.49
C LYS A 1007 27.79 15.69 -19.14
N PRO A 1008 27.80 14.63 -18.32
CA PRO A 1008 29.02 13.94 -17.92
C PRO A 1008 29.55 13.00 -18.99
N LYS A 1009 30.78 12.51 -18.78
CA LYS A 1009 31.39 11.46 -19.57
C LYS A 1009 31.73 10.25 -18.69
N ALA A 1010 31.36 9.06 -19.14
CA ALA A 1010 31.88 7.81 -18.61
C ALA A 1010 32.97 7.27 -19.53
N THR A 1011 34.05 6.73 -18.97
CA THR A 1011 35.12 6.08 -19.74
C THR A 1011 35.25 4.60 -19.34
N PRO A 1012 34.34 3.71 -19.81
CA PRO A 1012 34.54 2.27 -19.64
C PRO A 1012 35.88 1.81 -20.20
N SER A 1013 36.54 0.92 -19.46
CA SER A 1013 37.80 0.31 -19.87
C SER A 1013 37.90 -1.17 -19.53
N VAL A 1014 38.50 -1.94 -20.44
CA VAL A 1014 38.88 -3.34 -20.23
C VAL A 1014 40.39 -3.48 -20.40
N LEU A 1015 41.02 -4.12 -19.43
CA LEU A 1015 42.45 -4.43 -19.41
C LEU A 1015 42.61 -5.94 -19.52
N LEU A 1016 43.52 -6.38 -20.38
CA LEU A 1016 44.01 -7.77 -20.41
C LEU A 1016 45.45 -7.76 -19.91
N THR A 1017 45.71 -8.49 -18.84
CA THR A 1017 47.04 -8.58 -18.24
C THR A 1017 47.51 -10.02 -18.15
N LEU A 1018 48.79 -10.25 -18.42
CA LEU A 1018 49.53 -11.44 -18.01
C LEU A 1018 50.27 -11.14 -16.69
N PRO A 1019 50.78 -12.15 -15.97
CA PRO A 1019 51.57 -11.93 -14.77
C PRO A 1019 52.73 -10.97 -15.03
N GLY A 1020 52.66 -9.75 -14.46
CA GLY A 1020 53.68 -8.71 -14.60
C GLY A 1020 53.64 -7.87 -15.89
N GLN A 1021 52.64 -8.04 -16.78
CA GLN A 1021 52.57 -7.28 -18.04
C GLN A 1021 51.12 -7.01 -18.49
N THR A 1022 50.82 -5.77 -18.90
CA THR A 1022 49.57 -5.45 -19.60
C THR A 1022 49.74 -5.72 -21.10
N VAL A 1023 48.75 -6.38 -21.71
CA VAL A 1023 48.80 -6.84 -23.10
C VAL A 1023 47.77 -6.13 -23.97
N LEU A 1024 46.63 -5.71 -23.39
CA LEU A 1024 45.63 -4.94 -24.10
C LEU A 1024 44.97 -3.94 -23.14
N VAL A 1025 44.78 -2.72 -23.60
CA VAL A 1025 43.90 -1.74 -22.95
C VAL A 1025 42.91 -1.25 -24.01
N MET A 1026 41.63 -1.48 -23.75
CA MET A 1026 40.53 -0.95 -24.53
C MET A 1026 39.81 0.10 -23.70
N THR A 1027 39.59 1.29 -24.26
CA THR A 1027 38.81 2.35 -23.62
C THR A 1027 37.77 2.88 -24.59
N LYS A 1028 36.68 3.43 -24.06
CA LYS A 1028 35.67 4.10 -24.87
C LYS A 1028 35.09 5.25 -24.07
N VAL A 1029 34.82 6.38 -24.70
CA VAL A 1029 34.17 7.53 -24.04
C VAL A 1029 32.69 7.53 -24.41
N ILE A 1030 31.83 7.50 -23.39
CA ILE A 1030 30.39 7.64 -23.51
C ILE A 1030 30.01 9.01 -22.97
N THR A 1031 29.51 9.90 -23.82
CA THR A 1031 28.92 11.17 -23.38
C THR A 1031 27.46 10.95 -23.05
N VAL A 1032 27.02 11.41 -21.89
CA VAL A 1032 25.63 11.31 -21.44
C VAL A 1032 25.06 12.72 -21.41
N ASP A 1033 23.86 12.92 -21.95
CA ASP A 1033 23.10 14.17 -21.88
C ASP A 1033 21.84 13.91 -21.05
N VAL A 1034 21.83 14.45 -19.84
CA VAL A 1034 20.78 14.25 -18.85
C VAL A 1034 19.98 15.53 -18.69
N ARG A 1035 18.66 15.40 -18.85
CA ARG A 1035 17.71 16.45 -18.52
C ARG A 1035 16.56 15.84 -17.73
N CYS A 1036 16.37 16.29 -16.49
CA CYS A 1036 15.23 15.93 -15.68
C CYS A 1036 14.41 17.18 -15.36
N ILE A 1037 13.12 17.17 -15.70
CA ILE A 1037 12.18 18.25 -15.37
C ILE A 1037 11.36 17.80 -14.17
N TYR A 1038 11.46 18.53 -13.07
CA TYR A 1038 10.69 18.34 -11.86
C TYR A 1038 9.51 19.31 -11.89
N THR A 1039 8.30 18.76 -11.99
CA THR A 1039 7.06 19.55 -12.07
C THR A 1039 6.25 19.37 -10.80
N PHE A 1040 5.85 20.47 -10.18
CA PHE A 1040 5.00 20.48 -9.00
C PHE A 1040 3.62 19.89 -9.28
N ALA A 1041 3.19 18.98 -8.42
CA ALA A 1041 1.91 18.29 -8.50
C ALA A 1041 1.36 17.98 -7.10
N GLU A 1042 0.04 17.90 -7.02
CA GLU A 1042 -0.68 17.33 -5.88
C GLU A 1042 -0.89 15.83 -6.15
N GLU A 1043 -0.45 14.96 -5.25
CA GLU A 1043 -0.68 13.52 -5.38
C GLU A 1043 -0.84 12.89 -3.99
N ASN A 1044 -1.79 11.96 -3.82
CA ASN A 1044 -1.99 11.21 -2.57
C ASN A 1044 -2.11 12.09 -1.32
N ASN A 1045 -2.80 13.24 -1.43
CA ASN A 1045 -2.93 14.25 -0.37
C ASN A 1045 -1.63 14.93 0.06
N ASP A 1046 -0.60 14.86 -0.78
CA ASP A 1046 0.69 15.47 -0.55
C ASP A 1046 1.14 16.36 -1.73
N LEU A 1047 2.14 17.21 -1.49
CA LEU A 1047 2.77 18.07 -2.49
C LEU A 1047 4.13 17.50 -2.87
N VAL A 1048 4.32 17.24 -4.15
CA VAL A 1048 5.51 16.55 -4.67
C VAL A 1048 5.98 17.17 -5.98
N LEU A 1049 7.28 17.10 -6.26
CA LEU A 1049 7.79 17.32 -7.60
C LEU A 1049 7.92 15.98 -8.33
N THR A 1050 7.24 15.89 -9.47
CA THR A 1050 7.25 14.73 -10.36
C THR A 1050 8.38 14.85 -11.38
N PRO A 1051 9.26 13.83 -11.49
CA PRO A 1051 10.37 13.86 -12.43
C PRO A 1051 9.95 13.37 -13.82
N SER A 1052 10.30 14.13 -14.85
CA SER A 1052 10.32 13.71 -16.25
C SER A 1052 11.76 13.66 -16.75
N LEU A 1053 12.30 12.45 -16.84
CA LEU A 1053 13.73 12.22 -17.11
C LEU A 1053 13.99 11.81 -18.56
N THR A 1054 14.82 12.60 -19.24
CA THR A 1054 15.38 12.29 -20.56
C THR A 1054 16.88 12.03 -20.42
N ILE A 1055 17.34 10.90 -20.96
CA ILE A 1055 18.75 10.53 -21.00
C ILE A 1055 19.11 10.16 -22.43
N ASN A 1056 20.03 10.90 -23.03
CA ASN A 1056 20.63 10.55 -24.31
C ASN A 1056 22.08 10.13 -24.09
N THR A 1057 22.53 9.10 -24.81
CA THR A 1057 23.91 8.61 -24.76
C THR A 1057 24.52 8.70 -26.15
N THR A 1058 25.80 9.05 -26.22
CA THR A 1058 26.58 9.05 -27.46
C THR A 1058 27.91 8.36 -27.19
N SER A 1059 28.13 7.23 -27.86
CA SER A 1059 29.38 6.47 -27.85
C SER A 1059 30.38 7.06 -28.83
N GLY A 1060 31.62 7.32 -28.39
CA GLY A 1060 32.77 7.51 -29.28
C GLY A 1060 33.29 6.19 -29.86
N GLU A 1061 34.27 6.24 -30.76
CA GLU A 1061 34.96 5.04 -31.24
C GLU A 1061 35.82 4.41 -30.12
N PRO A 1062 35.90 3.06 -30.04
CA PRO A 1062 36.83 2.40 -29.12
C PRO A 1062 38.28 2.79 -29.41
N ALA A 1063 39.03 3.18 -28.38
CA ALA A 1063 40.46 3.41 -28.47
C ALA A 1063 41.23 2.21 -27.93
N VAL A 1064 42.19 1.74 -28.73
CA VAL A 1064 43.14 0.68 -28.37
C VAL A 1064 44.45 1.35 -27.93
N GLY A 1065 44.96 1.02 -26.74
CA GLY A 1065 46.32 1.37 -26.36
C GLY A 1065 47.31 0.43 -27.03
N ASP A 1066 48.13 0.93 -27.96
CA ASP A 1066 49.21 0.15 -28.59
C ASP A 1066 50.26 -0.24 -27.54
N LEU A 1067 50.36 -1.54 -27.26
CA LEU A 1067 51.38 -2.13 -26.38
C LEU A 1067 52.19 -3.12 -27.21
N ASP A 1068 53.52 -3.08 -27.10
CA ASP A 1068 54.42 -4.03 -27.77
C ASP A 1068 54.04 -5.47 -27.35
N PRO A 1069 53.51 -6.31 -28.27
CA PRO A 1069 53.04 -7.62 -27.89
C PRO A 1069 54.24 -8.53 -27.59
N PRO A 1070 54.17 -9.39 -26.55
CA PRO A 1070 55.09 -10.52 -26.42
C PRO A 1070 54.97 -11.42 -27.67
N PRO A 1071 55.95 -12.29 -27.98
CA PRO A 1071 55.83 -13.27 -29.06
C PRO A 1071 54.49 -14.01 -28.94
N LEU A 1072 53.59 -13.75 -29.89
CA LEU A 1072 52.20 -14.16 -29.79
C LEU A 1072 52.08 -15.67 -29.99
N SER A 1073 51.62 -16.38 -28.96
CA SER A 1073 51.06 -17.72 -29.16
C SER A 1073 49.68 -17.62 -29.82
N VAL A 1074 49.27 -18.65 -30.55
CA VAL A 1074 47.95 -18.70 -31.22
C VAL A 1074 46.80 -18.51 -30.22
N SER A 1075 46.93 -19.07 -29.02
CA SER A 1075 45.91 -18.97 -27.96
C SER A 1075 45.77 -17.54 -27.41
N LEU A 1076 46.89 -16.84 -27.19
CA LEU A 1076 46.88 -15.44 -26.73
C LEU A 1076 46.33 -14.51 -27.83
N ALA A 1077 46.66 -14.76 -29.10
CA ALA A 1077 46.12 -13.98 -30.22
C ALA A 1077 44.60 -14.15 -30.37
N LEU A 1078 44.09 -15.37 -30.19
CA LEU A 1078 42.64 -15.64 -30.16
C LEU A 1078 41.95 -14.95 -28.98
N LEU A 1079 42.56 -14.96 -27.79
CA LEU A 1079 42.00 -14.26 -26.63
C LEU A 1079 41.98 -12.75 -26.84
N ILE A 1080 43.06 -12.15 -27.34
CA ILE A 1080 43.11 -10.71 -27.69
C ILE A 1080 42.02 -10.39 -28.73
N GLY A 1081 41.88 -11.22 -29.77
CA GLY A 1081 40.85 -11.06 -30.79
C GLY A 1081 39.44 -11.15 -30.21
N ALA A 1082 39.18 -12.11 -29.31
CA ALA A 1082 37.90 -12.27 -28.64
C ALA A 1082 37.59 -11.09 -27.70
N VAL A 1083 38.56 -10.58 -26.93
CA VAL A 1083 38.38 -9.42 -26.06
C VAL A 1083 38.12 -8.15 -26.88
N LYS A 1084 38.86 -7.92 -27.98
CA LYS A 1084 38.62 -6.80 -28.90
C LYS A 1084 37.25 -6.89 -29.54
N THR A 1085 36.92 -8.04 -30.13
CA THR A 1085 35.63 -8.27 -30.81
C THR A 1085 34.48 -8.10 -29.83
N ASN A 1086 34.56 -8.65 -28.61
CA ASN A 1086 33.53 -8.48 -27.59
C ASN A 1086 33.37 -7.01 -27.17
N PHE A 1087 34.47 -6.28 -26.97
CA PHE A 1087 34.43 -4.84 -26.63
C PHE A 1087 33.88 -3.98 -27.79
N GLU A 1088 34.08 -4.40 -29.05
CA GLU A 1088 33.56 -3.73 -30.24
C GLU A 1088 32.10 -4.09 -30.58
N THR A 1089 31.68 -5.35 -30.36
CA THR A 1089 30.38 -5.88 -30.83
C THR A 1089 29.29 -5.98 -29.74
N LEU A 1090 29.63 -6.29 -28.49
CA LEU A 1090 28.64 -6.49 -27.42
C LEU A 1090 28.40 -5.23 -26.57
N ASP A 1091 29.24 -4.19 -26.65
CA ASP A 1091 29.34 -3.18 -25.58
C ASP A 1091 28.67 -1.81 -25.83
N THR A 1092 28.00 -1.58 -26.97
CA THR A 1092 27.18 -0.37 -27.13
C THR A 1092 25.90 -0.41 -26.30
N HIS A 1093 25.26 -1.57 -26.19
CA HIS A 1093 23.95 -1.71 -25.55
C HIS A 1093 24.03 -1.91 -24.02
N PRO A 1094 24.92 -2.75 -23.45
CA PRO A 1094 24.97 -3.02 -22.00
C PRO A 1094 25.53 -1.86 -21.17
N PHE A 1095 26.59 -1.17 -21.61
CA PHE A 1095 27.13 -0.02 -20.89
C PHE A 1095 26.16 1.16 -20.89
N GLU A 1096 25.61 1.50 -22.06
CA GLU A 1096 24.61 2.58 -22.15
C GLU A 1096 23.32 2.21 -21.41
N SER A 1097 22.87 0.95 -21.49
CA SER A 1097 21.73 0.47 -20.71
C SER A 1097 22.00 0.50 -19.21
N GLY A 1098 23.19 0.09 -18.75
CA GLY A 1098 23.59 0.15 -17.34
C GLY A 1098 23.66 1.57 -16.80
N ILE A 1099 24.30 2.49 -17.54
CA ILE A 1099 24.36 3.92 -17.19
C ILE A 1099 22.94 4.50 -17.13
N ARG A 1100 22.09 4.21 -18.13
CA ARG A 1100 20.68 4.65 -18.16
C ARG A 1100 19.88 4.07 -16.99
N ALA A 1101 20.09 2.79 -16.63
CA ALA A 1101 19.42 2.14 -15.52
C ALA A 1101 19.79 2.78 -14.17
N VAL A 1102 21.08 3.05 -13.93
CA VAL A 1102 21.56 3.74 -12.73
C VAL A 1102 20.99 5.16 -12.66
N LEU A 1103 21.06 5.92 -13.75
CA LEU A 1103 20.52 7.29 -13.79
C LEU A 1103 19.00 7.32 -13.60
N LYS A 1104 18.25 6.40 -14.21
CA LYS A 1104 16.80 6.25 -13.97
C LYS A 1104 16.52 5.93 -12.51
N GLY A 1105 17.23 4.97 -11.93
CA GLY A 1105 17.04 4.56 -10.53
C GLY A 1105 17.42 5.63 -9.51
N LYS A 1106 18.19 6.65 -9.89
CA LYS A 1106 18.65 7.73 -8.99
C LYS A 1106 17.90 9.05 -9.21
N LEU A 1107 17.73 9.46 -10.48
CA LEU A 1107 17.21 10.79 -10.83
C LEU A 1107 15.70 10.81 -11.08
N ALA A 1108 15.07 9.68 -11.46
CA ALA A 1108 13.61 9.61 -11.62
C ALA A 1108 12.89 9.44 -10.26
N THR A 1109 13.44 10.05 -9.21
CA THR A 1109 12.91 10.01 -7.85
C THR A 1109 12.01 11.21 -7.63
N ARG A 1110 10.81 10.96 -7.09
CA ARG A 1110 9.88 12.02 -6.69
C ARG A 1110 10.48 12.79 -5.52
N VAL A 1111 10.37 14.12 -5.54
CA VAL A 1111 10.89 14.98 -4.48
C VAL A 1111 9.72 15.43 -3.61
N PRO A 1112 9.62 14.98 -2.34
CA PRO A 1112 8.57 15.45 -1.44
C PRO A 1112 8.80 16.92 -1.09
N ILE A 1113 7.74 17.73 -1.18
CA ILE A 1113 7.77 19.16 -0.82
C ILE A 1113 7.21 19.38 0.59
N SER A 1114 6.37 18.47 1.07
CA SER A 1114 5.74 18.56 2.40
C SER A 1114 6.71 18.59 3.57
N SER A 1115 7.85 17.91 3.49
CA SER A 1115 8.87 17.97 4.53
C SER A 1115 9.39 19.39 4.71
N PHE A 1116 9.67 20.09 3.61
CA PHE A 1116 10.08 21.49 3.68
C PHE A 1116 8.97 22.37 4.27
N ILE A 1117 7.73 22.17 3.82
CA ILE A 1117 6.59 22.95 4.32
C ILE A 1117 6.47 22.74 5.83
N ARG A 1118 6.52 21.50 6.31
CA ARG A 1118 6.49 21.15 7.73
C ARG A 1118 7.68 21.72 8.53
N ASP A 1119 8.90 21.66 7.98
CA ASP A 1119 10.13 22.10 8.65
C ASP A 1119 10.28 23.63 8.67
N SER A 1120 9.82 24.31 7.61
CA SER A 1120 9.94 25.76 7.45
C SER A 1120 8.81 26.50 8.13
N ILE A 1121 7.64 25.86 8.21
CA ILE A 1121 6.46 26.36 8.91
C ILE A 1121 6.47 25.74 10.29
N ASN A 1122 7.38 26.21 11.11
CA ASN A 1122 7.39 25.86 12.52
C ASN A 1122 6.38 26.75 13.30
N LEU A 1123 5.22 27.06 12.68
CA LEU A 1123 4.03 27.67 13.31
C LEU A 1123 3.34 26.66 14.23
N ASN A 1124 4.12 25.81 14.87
CA ASN A 1124 3.62 24.52 15.28
C ASN A 1124 2.84 24.62 16.58
N PHE A 1125 2.60 25.81 17.16
CA PHE A 1125 1.89 25.98 18.44
C PHE A 1125 2.32 24.92 19.49
N ASN A 1126 3.61 24.54 19.49
CA ASN A 1126 4.17 23.40 20.21
C ASN A 1126 3.89 21.97 19.64
N GLU A 1127 3.99 21.78 18.32
CA GLU A 1127 3.66 20.54 17.58
C GLU A 1127 2.16 20.20 17.48
N ALA A 1128 1.32 21.21 17.65
CA ALA A 1128 -0.11 21.05 17.68
C ALA A 1128 -0.75 20.89 16.30
N ILE A 1129 -0.33 21.60 15.25
CA ILE A 1129 -1.04 21.46 13.96
C ILE A 1129 -0.39 20.36 13.12
N VAL A 1130 -1.08 19.22 13.03
CA VAL A 1130 -0.68 18.06 12.21
C VAL A 1130 -1.47 18.09 10.90
N PRO A 1131 -0.81 18.30 9.73
CA PRO A 1131 -1.50 18.27 8.45
C PRO A 1131 -1.87 16.85 8.05
N ASP A 1132 -3.15 16.61 7.77
CA ASP A 1132 -3.69 15.38 7.18
C ASP A 1132 -3.66 15.43 5.65
N VAL A 1133 -3.92 16.62 5.09
CA VAL A 1133 -4.09 16.85 3.66
C VAL A 1133 -3.44 18.16 3.24
N LEU A 1134 -2.57 18.10 2.24
CA LEU A 1134 -2.02 19.28 1.59
C LEU A 1134 -2.68 19.50 0.21
N ARG A 1135 -2.95 20.77 -0.10
CA ARG A 1135 -3.48 21.25 -1.38
C ARG A 1135 -2.73 22.51 -1.80
N ALA A 1136 -2.65 22.76 -3.08
CA ALA A 1136 -2.02 23.95 -3.66
C ALA A 1136 -2.81 24.45 -4.90
N PRO A 1137 -4.12 24.73 -4.78
CA PRO A 1137 -4.96 25.18 -5.91
C PRO A 1137 -4.48 26.50 -6.52
N ARG A 1138 -3.84 27.34 -5.69
CA ARG A 1138 -3.09 28.54 -6.08
C ARG A 1138 -2.10 28.84 -4.96
N ASP A 1139 -2.64 29.16 -3.80
CA ASP A 1139 -1.97 29.22 -2.51
C ASP A 1139 -1.92 27.82 -1.90
N ILE A 1140 -0.99 27.58 -0.97
CA ILE A 1140 -0.87 26.27 -0.32
C ILE A 1140 -1.77 26.23 0.90
N ALA A 1141 -2.55 25.16 1.03
CA ALA A 1141 -3.36 24.87 2.20
C ALA A 1141 -2.93 23.54 2.84
N ALA A 1142 -2.76 23.57 4.15
CA ALA A 1142 -2.56 22.42 5.00
C ALA A 1142 -3.80 22.24 5.88
N PHE A 1143 -4.62 21.23 5.59
CA PHE A 1143 -5.80 20.86 6.37
C PHE A 1143 -5.45 19.75 7.33
N GLY A 1144 -5.87 19.84 8.58
CA GLY A 1144 -5.46 18.87 9.59
C GLY A 1144 -6.10 19.09 10.95
N ARG A 1145 -5.36 18.72 11.99
CA ARG A 1145 -5.86 18.68 13.37
C ARG A 1145 -4.93 19.40 14.32
N ILE A 1146 -5.48 19.87 15.43
CA ILE A 1146 -4.74 20.36 16.59
C ILE A 1146 -4.49 19.20 17.55
N ASN A 1147 -3.27 19.07 18.01
CA ASN A 1147 -2.78 18.06 18.93
C ASN A 1147 -2.18 18.75 20.16
N SER A 1148 -2.93 18.78 21.26
CA SER A 1148 -2.66 19.68 22.39
C SER A 1148 -1.41 19.35 23.23
N SER A 1149 -0.76 18.20 23.02
CA SER A 1149 0.36 17.71 23.84
C SER A 1149 1.73 17.77 23.14
N GLY A 1150 1.79 18.01 21.82
CA GLY A 1150 2.98 17.75 21.01
C GLY A 1150 3.45 16.28 21.03
N ALA A 1151 2.67 15.40 21.68
CA ALA A 1151 2.85 13.96 21.69
C ALA A 1151 2.03 13.39 20.54
N ASP A 1152 2.43 12.28 19.93
CA ASP A 1152 1.64 11.56 18.91
C ASP A 1152 0.27 11.06 19.42
N PHE A 1153 -0.12 11.37 20.66
CA PHE A 1153 -1.36 10.95 21.30
C PHE A 1153 -1.87 11.90 22.38
N VAL A 1154 -3.18 11.80 22.65
CA VAL A 1154 -3.87 12.51 23.74
C VAL A 1154 -4.58 11.55 24.70
N VAL A 1155 -4.64 11.90 25.99
CA VAL A 1155 -5.48 11.19 26.97
C VAL A 1155 -6.94 11.63 26.81
N SER A 1156 -7.84 10.65 26.72
CA SER A 1156 -9.28 10.86 26.61
C SER A 1156 -10.03 10.17 27.75
N PRO A 1157 -11.02 10.84 28.39
CA PRO A 1157 -11.36 12.25 28.21
C PRO A 1157 -10.30 13.18 28.80
N ALA A 1158 -10.10 14.37 28.21
CA ALA A 1158 -9.13 15.37 28.70
C ALA A 1158 -9.54 16.01 30.03
N GLU A 1159 -10.83 16.00 30.36
CA GLU A 1159 -11.40 16.45 31.62
C GLU A 1159 -12.45 15.46 32.11
N HIS A 1160 -12.48 15.18 33.42
CA HIS A 1160 -13.50 14.32 34.01
C HIS A 1160 -13.94 14.83 35.39
N LEU A 1161 -15.25 14.91 35.60
CA LEU A 1161 -15.86 15.25 36.88
C LEU A 1161 -16.49 13.99 37.49
N MET A 1162 -16.13 13.67 38.73
CA MET A 1162 -16.60 12.46 39.40
C MET A 1162 -16.81 12.67 40.91
N VAL A 1163 -17.54 11.76 41.54
CA VAL A 1163 -17.73 11.74 43.00
C VAL A 1163 -16.69 10.84 43.68
N VAL A 1164 -16.43 11.03 44.97
CA VAL A 1164 -15.68 10.05 45.78
C VAL A 1164 -16.28 8.64 45.69
N ASP A 1165 -15.48 7.60 46.01
CA ASP A 1165 -15.89 6.19 45.90
C ASP A 1165 -16.26 5.71 44.48
N SER A 1166 -15.91 6.47 43.43
CA SER A 1166 -16.15 6.11 42.03
C SER A 1166 -14.87 5.83 41.24
N SER A 1167 -15.01 5.33 40.01
CA SER A 1167 -13.87 5.02 39.13
C SER A 1167 -14.19 5.36 37.68
N THR A 1168 -13.17 5.72 36.92
CA THR A 1168 -13.26 6.00 35.49
C THR A 1168 -12.06 5.42 34.76
N THR A 1169 -12.18 5.20 33.45
CA THR A 1169 -11.08 4.67 32.63
C THR A 1169 -10.66 5.71 31.61
N PHE A 1170 -9.38 6.04 31.61
CA PHE A 1170 -8.74 6.89 30.62
C PHE A 1170 -8.11 6.03 29.52
N THR A 1171 -8.18 6.50 28.29
CA THR A 1171 -7.56 5.86 27.13
C THR A 1171 -6.69 6.86 26.39
N THR A 1172 -5.83 6.36 25.49
CA THR A 1172 -5.09 7.20 24.54
C THR A 1172 -5.81 7.24 23.20
N GLN A 1173 -5.71 8.34 22.49
CA GLN A 1173 -6.08 8.44 21.08
C GLN A 1173 -4.83 8.75 20.25
N PRO A 1174 -4.42 7.89 19.30
CA PRO A 1174 -5.07 6.62 18.93
C PRO A 1174 -4.96 5.52 20.02
N LEU A 1175 -5.87 4.54 19.95
CA LEU A 1175 -5.91 3.39 20.86
C LEU A 1175 -4.74 2.43 20.59
N GLY A 1176 -4.22 1.76 21.63
CA GLY A 1176 -3.21 0.70 21.51
C GLY A 1176 -1.76 1.15 21.77
N LEU A 1177 -1.54 2.37 22.25
CA LEU A 1177 -0.22 2.86 22.62
C LEU A 1177 0.26 2.25 23.94
N SER A 1178 1.57 2.00 23.99
CA SER A 1178 2.24 1.43 25.16
C SER A 1178 2.67 2.56 26.11
N VAL A 1179 1.80 2.92 27.04
CA VAL A 1179 2.01 4.03 27.98
C VAL A 1179 2.14 3.58 29.43
N THR A 1180 2.83 4.39 30.24
CA THR A 1180 2.80 4.30 31.71
C THR A 1180 1.87 5.36 32.27
N TRP A 1181 1.00 4.97 33.20
CA TRP A 1181 0.02 5.86 33.82
C TRP A 1181 0.53 6.37 35.17
N GLY A 1182 0.38 7.67 35.39
CA GLY A 1182 0.65 8.36 36.64
C GLY A 1182 -0.54 9.20 37.07
N VAL A 1183 -0.63 9.45 38.38
CA VAL A 1183 -1.59 10.40 38.93
C VAL A 1183 -0.94 11.20 40.05
N GLU A 1184 -1.20 12.50 40.05
CA GLU A 1184 -0.73 13.43 41.07
C GLU A 1184 -1.84 14.42 41.45
N ARG A 1185 -1.79 14.94 42.67
CA ARG A 1185 -2.73 15.96 43.15
C ARG A 1185 -2.18 17.36 42.85
N LEU A 1186 -3.05 18.28 42.46
CA LEU A 1186 -2.65 19.59 41.96
C LEU A 1186 -2.43 20.66 43.04
N ASP A 1187 -2.82 20.43 44.30
CA ASP A 1187 -2.71 21.39 45.42
C ASP A 1187 -1.58 21.06 46.41
N GLY A 1188 -0.73 20.07 46.11
CA GLY A 1188 0.49 19.75 46.86
C GLY A 1188 0.30 19.10 48.25
N HIS A 1189 -0.94 18.81 48.68
CA HIS A 1189 -1.20 18.14 49.96
C HIS A 1189 -0.99 16.61 49.88
N THR A 1190 -0.42 16.00 50.93
CA THR A 1190 -0.04 14.56 50.97
C THR A 1190 -1.19 13.60 51.32
N GLN A 1191 -2.45 14.01 51.18
CA GLN A 1191 -3.62 13.18 51.53
C GLN A 1191 -3.95 12.17 50.42
N ASN A 1192 -4.69 11.10 50.71
CA ASN A 1192 -5.07 10.10 49.72
C ASN A 1192 -5.92 10.72 48.58
N TYR A 1193 -5.40 10.72 47.36
CA TYR A 1193 -6.03 11.28 46.16
C TYR A 1193 -6.36 10.20 45.12
N GLY A 1194 -6.48 8.95 45.56
CA GLY A 1194 -6.78 7.82 44.68
C GLY A 1194 -5.55 7.26 43.97
N ALA A 1195 -5.79 6.32 43.04
CA ALA A 1195 -4.73 5.64 42.30
C ALA A 1195 -5.19 5.28 40.89
N ILE A 1196 -4.25 5.24 39.94
CA ILE A 1196 -4.47 4.74 38.58
C ILE A 1196 -3.70 3.45 38.36
N ASN A 1197 -4.30 2.47 37.69
CA ASN A 1197 -3.64 1.22 37.34
C ASN A 1197 -3.00 1.26 35.93
N GLY A 1198 -2.22 0.24 35.58
CA GLY A 1198 -1.56 0.14 34.28
C GLY A 1198 -2.50 0.04 33.06
N ALA A 1199 -3.81 -0.17 33.28
CA ALA A 1199 -4.82 -0.17 32.21
C ALA A 1199 -5.52 1.19 32.04
N GLY A 1200 -5.03 2.24 32.71
CA GLY A 1200 -5.63 3.58 32.64
C GLY A 1200 -6.88 3.76 33.50
N ARG A 1201 -7.21 2.80 34.37
CA ARG A 1201 -8.38 2.92 35.26
C ARG A 1201 -8.01 3.64 36.56
N TYR A 1202 -8.60 4.81 36.75
CA TYR A 1202 -8.44 5.66 37.92
C TYR A 1202 -9.55 5.37 38.95
N TYR A 1203 -9.16 5.28 40.22
CA TYR A 1203 -10.03 5.07 41.38
C TYR A 1203 -9.95 6.29 42.28
N ALA A 1204 -11.08 6.98 42.48
CA ALA A 1204 -11.18 8.11 43.40
C ALA A 1204 -10.97 7.64 44.86
N PRO A 1205 -10.50 8.53 45.76
CA PRO A 1205 -10.32 8.19 47.17
C PRO A 1205 -11.66 7.88 47.86
N GLU A 1206 -11.56 7.17 48.99
CA GLU A 1206 -12.73 6.90 49.82
C GLU A 1206 -13.28 8.19 50.44
N SER A 1207 -14.60 8.31 50.54
CA SER A 1207 -15.27 9.46 51.16
C SER A 1207 -14.77 9.75 52.59
N SER A 1208 -14.42 8.71 53.35
CA SER A 1208 -13.87 8.82 54.72
C SER A 1208 -12.45 9.40 54.80
N ALA A 1209 -11.73 9.46 53.68
CA ALA A 1209 -10.33 9.86 53.60
C ALA A 1209 -10.10 11.27 53.03
N THR A 1210 -11.18 12.01 52.71
CA THR A 1210 -11.12 13.33 52.05
C THR A 1210 -11.69 14.40 52.97
N GLU A 1211 -10.89 15.41 53.34
CA GLU A 1211 -11.31 16.53 54.21
C GLU A 1211 -11.78 17.78 53.45
N PHE A 1212 -11.64 17.79 52.12
CA PHE A 1212 -11.93 18.93 51.25
C PHE A 1212 -13.22 18.75 50.46
N PRO A 1213 -13.98 19.83 50.18
CA PRO A 1213 -15.24 19.77 49.41
C PRO A 1213 -15.04 19.23 47.98
N PHE A 1214 -13.85 19.42 47.42
CA PHE A 1214 -13.43 18.79 46.18
C PHE A 1214 -11.91 18.58 46.17
N THR A 1215 -11.43 17.68 45.31
CA THR A 1215 -10.01 17.41 45.06
C THR A 1215 -9.77 17.43 43.55
N ARG A 1216 -8.65 18.02 43.10
CA ARG A 1216 -8.24 17.97 41.68
C ARG A 1216 -6.96 17.19 41.52
N VAL A 1217 -6.96 16.27 40.56
CA VAL A 1217 -5.80 15.45 40.21
C VAL A 1217 -5.49 15.55 38.73
N ARG A 1218 -4.21 15.43 38.39
CA ARG A 1218 -3.70 15.28 37.04
C ARG A 1218 -3.40 13.81 36.80
N VAL A 1219 -4.05 13.24 35.80
CA VAL A 1219 -3.77 11.88 35.31
C VAL A 1219 -2.89 12.00 34.08
N THR A 1220 -1.71 11.41 34.09
CA THR A 1220 -0.72 11.52 33.01
C THR A 1220 -0.43 10.16 32.40
N ALA A 1221 -0.46 10.07 31.07
CA ALA A 1221 0.07 8.96 30.31
C ALA A 1221 1.42 9.36 29.71
N THR A 1222 2.46 8.54 29.92
CA THR A 1222 3.79 8.72 29.33
C THR A 1222 4.07 7.58 28.36
N ASP A 1223 4.31 7.88 27.08
CA ASP A 1223 4.71 6.88 26.10
C ASP A 1223 6.09 6.30 26.45
N MET A 1224 6.18 4.97 26.44
CA MET A 1224 7.39 4.27 26.84
C MET A 1224 8.53 4.37 25.81
N ASN A 1225 8.23 4.74 24.56
CA ASN A 1225 9.24 4.84 23.50
C ASN A 1225 9.82 6.26 23.39
N SER A 1226 8.94 7.27 23.32
CA SER A 1226 9.32 8.66 23.08
C SER A 1226 9.53 9.49 24.35
N ASN A 1227 9.04 9.02 25.51
CA ASN A 1227 8.86 9.79 26.74
C ASN A 1227 7.90 10.99 26.61
N TYR A 1228 7.13 11.09 25.53
CA TYR A 1228 6.10 12.11 25.42
C TYR A 1228 4.96 11.87 26.43
N GLN A 1229 4.40 12.96 26.96
CA GLN A 1229 3.38 12.94 28.00
C GLN A 1229 2.10 13.63 27.55
N SER A 1230 0.95 13.06 27.90
CA SER A 1230 -0.35 13.72 27.78
C SER A 1230 -1.11 13.59 29.10
N SER A 1231 -1.83 14.65 29.49
CA SER A 1231 -2.48 14.73 30.80
C SER A 1231 -3.97 15.06 30.71
N ALA A 1232 -4.75 14.48 31.60
CA ALA A 1232 -6.16 14.78 31.84
C ALA A 1232 -6.37 15.37 33.24
N LEU A 1233 -7.35 16.25 33.34
CA LEU A 1233 -7.74 16.91 34.59
C LEU A 1233 -8.97 16.24 35.19
N VAL A 1234 -8.87 15.80 36.44
CA VAL A 1234 -9.97 15.14 37.15
C VAL A 1234 -10.38 15.96 38.36
N THR A 1235 -11.66 16.30 38.43
CA THR A 1235 -12.27 16.98 39.57
C THR A 1235 -13.15 15.99 40.33
N ILE A 1236 -12.83 15.78 41.60
CA ILE A 1236 -13.47 14.80 42.49
C ILE A 1236 -14.25 15.59 43.52
N VAL A 1237 -15.57 15.47 43.54
CA VAL A 1237 -16.43 16.15 44.52
C VAL A 1237 -16.77 15.22 45.69
N THR A 1238 -16.78 15.76 46.90
CA THR A 1238 -17.29 15.07 48.10
C THR A 1238 -18.76 15.43 48.28
N ASN A 1239 -19.62 14.44 48.51
CA ASN A 1239 -21.04 14.67 48.81
C ASN A 1239 -21.27 15.39 50.14
#